data_AF-A0A7D8ZE34-F1
#
_entry.id   AF-A0A7D8ZE34-F1
#
_cell.length_a   1.000
_cell.length_b   1.000
_cell.length_c   1.000
_cell.angle_alpha   90.00
_cell.angle_beta   90.00
_cell.angle_gamma   90.00
#
_symmetry.space_group_name_H-M   'P 1'
#
loop_
_entity.id
_entity.type
_entity.pdbx_description
1 polymer ?
#
loop_
_entity_poly.entity_id
_entity_poly.type
_entity_poly.pdbx_seq_one_letter_code
_entity_poly.pdbx_strand_id
1 'polypeptide(L)'
;PQPQLRSNTVMPAFLRDLRRRSKSSFKRQKSDGTDSSKSNGINGNGNGSAPSMPTTKSSSTLNSSYGGATPPISNSQSSCNLQTMNGVAPPPPIPQSRPPISASSSNRHSVSGMSGLGSPSLKSSIPPSPYAPRILSIADNTWVYQKVLSVYGTIADPATQALEGSLTVSRLDDQLPPTYWPVSASHFKALIYLIPGPNRLRFDFTSPKLANSNTSNPIHSSYLTLHMLPPLCAPPLQLVILLAKDSPATFDAVPARIEQEGNGLGTAIQKFRMAAYLWQAFTSEQMFRNKLGRRVFRMEEEWITGTANYRDRELGTMRSEAKVHVVRCSKTVAELRDLDLAQQNPKASRGGDLFGIASEAVKDHFKPVPGQKQYVSVLLLDSHWDKSSQTITGHAALGGGGGEIQLAIFGSHALQTYPSSIEEVVPAFSDCTPTDTNYVANDCNESGSAWEAANIGIGAHMHETGHLFGCPHQENGVMLRDYVTLNRSFTTREPYSTRTKSKGGLVLAKDECAWHRLDCLRFKGHPCFALPTDPPRPSDESVQVWLVDGGNVVVTAASGVAYLEIYTEGDDLCHVWQEFGDGNGNGPIQKQVILTEQELRGRLPADRRKSKLKLSIKSVAGGSHEVEDFSLLTSKASRLKLSNGQLAFRSSKLGFSQMEGSQSEETIFSSAIQQTKLMTCVRVFHGFALDGIEFIYEDSTSQLFGKRGGQSGGSEFNLGTCTIFHILVGHPIADFVRYPTRRVHYRVLCQERAVVGWHSHYDESWEKVTCVWECHWRLGKFSGTSERVQHCWSHWKLWAVGRWIWYSYYAVSDA
;
A
#
# COMPACT_ATOMS: atom_id res chain seq x y z
N PRO A 1 18.07 1.70 -49.01
CA PRO A 1 17.27 0.45 -49.01
C PRO A 1 17.30 -0.21 -47.62
N GLN A 2 16.39 0.20 -46.75
CA GLN A 2 16.19 -0.38 -45.41
C GLN A 2 15.07 -1.44 -45.46
N PRO A 3 15.19 -2.59 -44.76
CA PRO A 3 14.03 -3.42 -44.49
C PRO A 3 13.40 -3.01 -43.15
N GLN A 4 12.10 -2.71 -43.22
CA GLN A 4 11.20 -2.55 -42.08
C GLN A 4 10.96 -3.91 -41.42
N LEU A 5 11.20 -4.03 -40.12
CA LEU A 5 10.74 -5.14 -39.29
C LEU A 5 9.55 -4.67 -38.45
N ARG A 6 8.35 -5.14 -38.83
CA ARG A 6 7.10 -4.97 -38.09
C ARG A 6 7.15 -5.84 -36.84
N SER A 7 7.07 -5.23 -35.65
CA SER A 7 6.81 -5.93 -34.40
C SER A 7 5.30 -6.22 -34.30
N ASN A 8 4.91 -7.47 -34.51
CA ASN A 8 3.56 -7.93 -34.19
C ASN A 8 3.44 -8.11 -32.68
N THR A 9 2.79 -7.14 -32.03
CA THR A 9 2.36 -7.20 -30.65
C THR A 9 1.21 -8.21 -30.53
N VAL A 10 1.47 -9.40 -29.98
CA VAL A 10 0.40 -10.34 -29.63
C VAL A 10 0.05 -10.09 -28.16
N MET A 11 -1.01 -9.32 -27.94
CA MET A 11 -1.69 -9.22 -26.65
C MET A 11 -2.43 -10.53 -26.36
N PRO A 12 -2.42 -11.07 -25.13
CA PRO A 12 -3.35 -12.11 -24.74
C PRO A 12 -4.78 -11.56 -24.78
N ALA A 13 -5.59 -12.06 -25.71
CA ALA A 13 -6.93 -11.55 -26.06
C ALA A 13 -8.03 -11.82 -25.01
N PHE A 14 -7.72 -12.29 -23.81
CA PHE A 14 -8.72 -12.90 -22.92
C PHE A 14 -9.48 -11.94 -21.99
N LEU A 15 -8.98 -10.72 -21.74
CA LEU A 15 -9.70 -9.76 -20.87
C LEU A 15 -10.93 -9.12 -21.55
N ARG A 16 -11.17 -9.37 -22.85
CA ARG A 16 -12.36 -8.87 -23.57
C ARG A 16 -13.62 -9.71 -23.40
N ASP A 17 -13.55 -10.97 -22.95
CA ASP A 17 -14.67 -11.92 -23.10
C ASP A 17 -15.56 -12.12 -21.85
N LEU A 18 -15.37 -11.38 -20.76
CA LEU A 18 -16.25 -11.50 -19.58
C LEU A 18 -17.49 -10.58 -19.59
N ARG A 19 -17.85 -10.01 -20.75
CA ARG A 19 -19.12 -9.26 -20.92
C ARG A 19 -20.04 -9.87 -21.99
N ARG A 20 -21.11 -10.51 -21.48
CA ARG A 20 -22.34 -11.00 -22.16
C ARG A 20 -22.22 -12.31 -22.97
N ARG A 21 -22.89 -13.36 -22.47
CA ARG A 21 -24.02 -14.01 -23.16
C ARG A 21 -24.81 -14.91 -22.20
N SER A 22 -26.10 -14.62 -22.07
CA SER A 22 -27.12 -15.53 -21.52
C SER A 22 -28.04 -15.99 -22.66
N LYS A 23 -28.41 -17.28 -22.65
CA LYS A 23 -29.72 -17.89 -23.02
C LYS A 23 -29.59 -19.27 -23.69
N SER A 24 -30.14 -20.30 -23.02
CA SER A 24 -31.12 -21.29 -23.53
C SER A 24 -31.31 -22.35 -22.43
N SER A 25 -32.39 -22.38 -21.64
CA SER A 25 -33.75 -22.91 -21.89
C SER A 25 -33.80 -24.39 -22.32
N PHE A 26 -34.22 -25.31 -21.42
CA PHE A 26 -35.18 -26.39 -21.72
C PHE A 26 -35.91 -26.91 -20.45
N LYS A 27 -37.22 -26.66 -20.43
CA LYS A 27 -38.42 -27.36 -19.92
C LYS A 27 -38.38 -28.38 -18.74
N ARG A 28 -39.13 -28.00 -17.69
CA ARG A 28 -40.30 -28.65 -17.02
C ARG A 28 -40.48 -30.19 -17.07
N GLN A 29 -40.67 -30.79 -15.88
CA GLN A 29 -41.94 -31.32 -15.31
C GLN A 29 -41.70 -31.68 -13.81
N LYS A 30 -42.42 -31.11 -12.84
CA LYS A 30 -43.60 -31.68 -12.10
C LYS A 30 -43.39 -33.15 -11.68
N SER A 31 -43.54 -33.59 -10.43
CA SER A 31 -44.52 -33.21 -9.39
C SER A 31 -44.18 -33.82 -8.02
N ASP A 32 -44.62 -33.12 -6.97
CA ASP A 32 -45.29 -33.56 -5.72
C ASP A 32 -44.98 -34.92 -5.07
N GLY A 33 -44.90 -34.92 -3.73
CA GLY A 33 -45.30 -36.09 -2.93
C GLY A 33 -44.61 -36.23 -1.58
N THR A 34 -45.33 -35.82 -0.55
CA THR A 34 -45.06 -35.89 0.89
C THR A 34 -45.05 -37.32 1.49
N ASP A 35 -44.46 -37.40 2.69
CA ASP A 35 -44.89 -38.19 3.86
C ASP A 35 -44.55 -39.70 4.04
N SER A 36 -43.67 -39.91 5.02
CA SER A 36 -43.91 -40.63 6.29
C SER A 36 -43.99 -42.17 6.34
N SER A 37 -43.05 -42.70 7.14
CA SER A 37 -43.25 -43.59 8.29
C SER A 37 -43.47 -45.12 8.12
N LYS A 38 -42.52 -45.82 8.76
CA LYS A 38 -42.65 -46.91 9.76
C LYS A 38 -42.88 -48.38 9.34
N SER A 39 -42.15 -49.19 10.12
CA SER A 39 -42.44 -50.55 10.63
C SER A 39 -41.97 -51.73 9.77
N ASN A 40 -41.51 -52.88 10.30
CA ASN A 40 -40.84 -53.27 11.56
C ASN A 40 -40.44 -54.76 11.42
N GLY A 41 -39.34 -55.18 12.06
CA GLY A 41 -39.10 -56.53 12.61
C GLY A 41 -38.47 -57.61 11.71
N ILE A 42 -37.71 -58.62 12.18
CA ILE A 42 -37.29 -59.16 13.50
C ILE A 42 -36.22 -60.25 13.14
N ASN A 43 -35.00 -60.37 13.71
CA ASN A 43 -34.51 -61.22 14.83
C ASN A 43 -32.98 -61.44 14.60
N GLY A 44 -32.05 -61.57 15.56
CA GLY A 44 -32.10 -61.59 17.03
C GLY A 44 -30.69 -61.80 17.63
N ASN A 45 -30.65 -61.81 18.99
CA ASN A 45 -29.60 -62.22 19.95
C ASN A 45 -28.26 -61.43 20.01
N GLY A 46 -27.73 -60.90 21.12
CA GLY A 46 -28.06 -60.92 22.57
C GLY A 46 -26.81 -61.24 23.41
N ASN A 47 -26.04 -60.26 23.92
CA ASN A 47 -25.79 -59.87 25.34
C ASN A 47 -24.59 -58.88 25.30
N GLY A 48 -24.51 -57.68 25.92
CA GLY A 48 -24.94 -57.14 27.22
C GLY A 48 -23.72 -57.09 28.16
N SER A 49 -23.33 -56.04 28.91
CA SER A 49 -23.69 -54.63 29.09
C SER A 49 -22.53 -53.95 29.87
N ALA A 50 -22.43 -52.63 29.80
CA ALA A 50 -21.52 -51.71 30.55
C ALA A 50 -21.82 -51.68 32.09
N PRO A 51 -21.33 -50.77 32.98
CA PRO A 51 -20.49 -49.55 32.80
C PRO A 51 -19.49 -49.23 33.97
N SER A 52 -18.73 -48.11 33.87
CA SER A 52 -18.55 -47.06 34.92
C SER A 52 -17.17 -46.35 34.91
N MET A 53 -17.19 -45.02 35.00
CA MET A 53 -16.13 -44.11 35.51
C MET A 53 -16.14 -44.18 37.06
N PRO A 54 -15.04 -43.92 37.83
CA PRO A 54 -14.47 -42.56 37.97
C PRO A 54 -12.98 -42.41 38.45
N THR A 55 -12.41 -41.20 38.24
CA THR A 55 -11.49 -40.36 39.08
C THR A 55 -10.25 -40.88 39.88
N THR A 56 -9.28 -39.95 40.05
CA THR A 56 -8.14 -39.81 41.03
C THR A 56 -6.77 -40.33 40.56
N LYS A 57 -5.71 -39.52 40.39
CA LYS A 57 -4.88 -38.60 41.21
C LYS A 57 -3.65 -39.27 41.85
N SER A 58 -2.52 -38.55 41.76
CA SER A 58 -1.25 -38.63 42.54
C SER A 58 -0.18 -39.62 42.01
N SER A 59 1.14 -39.44 42.16
CA SER A 59 2.05 -38.32 42.46
C SER A 59 3.45 -38.94 42.61
N SER A 60 4.52 -38.32 42.12
CA SER A 60 5.85 -38.51 42.70
C SER A 60 6.77 -37.33 42.38
N THR A 61 7.08 -36.57 43.44
CA THR A 61 8.00 -35.43 43.55
C THR A 61 9.30 -35.86 44.22
N LEU A 62 10.42 -35.21 43.86
CA LEU A 62 11.59 -34.84 44.70
C LEU A 62 12.53 -34.00 43.79
N ASN A 63 12.41 -32.67 43.71
CA ASN A 63 13.00 -31.59 44.55
C ASN A 63 14.54 -31.58 44.71
N SER A 64 15.19 -30.58 44.11
CA SER A 64 16.16 -29.71 44.80
C SER A 64 16.16 -28.31 44.18
N SER A 65 15.98 -27.33 45.06
CA SER A 65 15.65 -25.91 44.86
C SER A 65 16.89 -25.00 44.84
N TYR A 66 16.81 -23.86 44.15
CA TYR A 66 17.29 -22.50 44.50
C TYR A 66 16.95 -21.60 43.29
N GLY A 67 16.17 -20.51 43.30
CA GLY A 67 15.60 -19.66 44.35
C GLY A 67 15.83 -18.19 43.95
N GLY A 68 14.79 -17.46 43.54
CA GLY A 68 14.87 -16.02 43.23
C GLY A 68 13.64 -15.49 42.50
N ALA A 69 12.62 -15.10 43.27
CA ALA A 69 11.32 -14.60 42.78
C ALA A 69 11.32 -13.09 42.53
N THR A 70 10.57 -12.66 41.50
CA THR A 70 9.99 -11.31 41.38
C THR A 70 8.51 -11.40 40.97
N PRO A 71 7.65 -10.46 41.40
CA PRO A 71 6.18 -10.60 41.43
C PRO A 71 5.48 -10.07 40.17
N PRO A 72 4.16 -10.32 39.99
CA PRO A 72 3.39 -9.90 38.81
C PRO A 72 2.98 -8.42 38.97
N ILE A 73 3.02 -7.64 37.88
CA ILE A 73 2.53 -6.25 37.90
C ILE A 73 1.42 -6.02 36.87
N SER A 74 0.34 -5.49 37.44
CA SER A 74 -0.90 -4.96 36.91
C SER A 74 -0.74 -3.87 35.86
N ASN A 75 -1.77 -3.73 35.02
CA ASN A 75 -2.13 -2.53 34.28
C ASN A 75 -1.93 -1.25 35.10
N SER A 76 -1.20 -0.28 34.53
CA SER A 76 -1.26 1.12 34.94
C SER A 76 -1.16 2.02 33.71
N GLN A 77 -2.24 2.78 33.49
CA GLN A 77 -2.21 4.02 32.74
C GLN A 77 -1.28 5.01 33.47
N SER A 78 -0.38 5.66 32.75
CA SER A 78 0.35 6.82 33.27
C SER A 78 0.53 7.86 32.17
N SER A 79 -0.27 8.91 32.30
CA SER A 79 -0.14 10.23 31.72
C SER A 79 1.11 10.95 32.21
N CYS A 80 1.88 11.54 31.30
CA CYS A 80 3.01 12.41 31.66
C CYS A 80 2.60 13.88 31.47
N ASN A 81 2.17 14.52 32.56
CA ASN A 81 2.13 15.98 32.69
C ASN A 81 3.54 16.47 33.05
N LEU A 82 4.14 17.35 32.24
CA LEU A 82 5.31 18.12 32.64
C LEU A 82 4.83 19.53 32.99
N GLN A 83 4.99 19.89 34.27
CA GLN A 83 4.66 21.20 34.80
C GLN A 83 5.69 22.25 34.35
N THR A 84 5.14 23.35 33.90
CA THR A 84 5.78 24.62 33.53
C THR A 84 6.53 25.24 34.71
N MET A 85 7.81 25.59 34.51
CA MET A 85 8.52 26.58 35.32
C MET A 85 8.69 27.83 34.46
N ASN A 86 7.99 28.90 34.83
CA ASN A 86 8.12 30.24 34.27
C ASN A 86 9.40 30.92 34.77
N GLY A 87 10.28 31.33 33.85
CA GLY A 87 11.40 32.23 34.09
C GLY A 87 11.78 32.91 32.79
N VAL A 88 11.55 34.22 32.71
CA VAL A 88 11.60 35.07 31.51
C VAL A 88 13.03 35.42 31.10
N ALA A 89 13.39 35.19 29.83
CA ALA A 89 14.44 35.92 29.10
C ALA A 89 14.18 35.85 27.57
N PRO A 90 14.33 36.95 26.80
CA PRO A 90 13.97 37.01 25.38
C PRO A 90 15.01 36.33 24.46
N PRO A 91 14.60 35.83 23.27
CA PRO A 91 15.50 35.14 22.34
C PRO A 91 16.37 36.13 21.51
N PRO A 92 17.61 35.73 21.12
CA PRO A 92 18.47 36.54 20.26
C PRO A 92 18.07 36.44 18.76
N PRO A 93 18.46 37.43 17.93
CA PRO A 93 17.99 37.57 16.54
C PRO A 93 18.68 36.62 15.55
N ILE A 94 17.95 36.25 14.51
CA ILE A 94 18.36 35.44 13.35
C ILE A 94 19.35 36.24 12.47
N PRO A 95 20.53 35.72 12.12
CA PRO A 95 21.41 36.39 11.15
C PRO A 95 20.96 36.16 9.70
N GLN A 96 20.96 37.25 8.94
CA GLN A 96 20.58 37.35 7.53
C GLN A 96 21.58 36.64 6.58
N SER A 97 21.04 36.17 5.45
CA SER A 97 21.75 35.62 4.30
C SER A 97 22.79 36.59 3.71
N ARG A 98 24.01 36.11 3.43
CA ARG A 98 25.04 36.85 2.69
C ARG A 98 25.23 36.25 1.28
N PRO A 99 25.37 37.08 0.22
CA PRO A 99 25.53 36.64 -1.17
C PRO A 99 26.91 36.02 -1.47
N PRO A 100 27.08 35.29 -2.59
CA PRO A 100 28.29 34.52 -2.87
C PRO A 100 29.42 35.41 -3.40
N ILE A 101 30.65 35.17 -2.91
CA ILE A 101 31.86 35.73 -3.51
C ILE A 101 32.46 34.66 -4.42
N SER A 102 32.53 34.99 -5.71
CA SER A 102 33.32 34.31 -6.72
C SER A 102 34.82 34.52 -6.44
N ALA A 103 35.57 33.44 -6.26
CA ALA A 103 37.02 33.45 -6.39
C ALA A 103 37.46 32.20 -7.16
N SER A 104 37.81 32.41 -8.42
CA SER A 104 38.61 31.51 -9.23
C SER A 104 39.96 31.27 -8.54
N SER A 105 40.29 30.03 -8.21
CA SER A 105 41.70 29.62 -8.13
C SER A 105 41.85 28.17 -8.59
N SER A 106 42.48 28.03 -9.75
CA SER A 106 43.16 26.82 -10.17
C SER A 106 44.30 26.54 -9.19
N ASN A 107 44.37 25.35 -8.58
CA ASN A 107 45.60 24.84 -8.01
C ASN A 107 45.62 23.31 -7.98
N ARG A 108 46.56 22.74 -8.77
CA ARG A 108 47.02 21.34 -8.72
C ARG A 108 47.41 20.97 -7.30
N HIS A 109 46.79 19.98 -6.68
CA HIS A 109 47.32 19.36 -5.46
C HIS A 109 47.37 17.83 -5.64
N SER A 110 48.56 17.36 -6.02
CA SER A 110 49.01 15.99 -5.86
C SER A 110 49.34 15.74 -4.39
N VAL A 111 48.60 14.86 -3.72
CA VAL A 111 49.01 14.31 -2.42
C VAL A 111 49.90 13.09 -2.68
N SER A 112 51.21 13.34 -2.64
CA SER A 112 52.24 12.29 -2.60
C SER A 112 52.37 11.76 -1.17
N GLY A 113 52.27 10.44 -1.03
CA GLY A 113 52.89 9.60 0.01
C GLY A 113 52.97 10.15 1.44
N MET A 114 51.91 10.02 2.23
CA MET A 114 52.02 9.93 3.69
C MET A 114 51.44 8.59 4.15
N SER A 115 52.28 7.57 4.17
CA SER A 115 51.98 6.30 4.82
C SER A 115 51.99 6.50 6.33
N GLY A 116 50.87 6.27 7.02
CA GLY A 116 50.82 6.21 8.49
C GLY A 116 49.70 6.99 9.18
N LEU A 117 48.98 7.88 8.49
CA LEU A 117 47.80 8.56 9.05
C LEU A 117 46.54 7.83 8.61
N GLY A 118 45.87 7.15 9.53
CA GLY A 118 44.57 6.53 9.25
C GLY A 118 43.47 7.55 9.01
N SER A 119 42.28 7.06 8.64
CA SER A 119 41.10 7.92 8.42
C SER A 119 40.94 8.92 9.58
N PRO A 120 40.76 10.21 9.28
CA PRO A 120 40.48 11.20 10.31
C PRO A 120 39.26 10.79 11.16
N SER A 121 39.36 11.00 12.48
CA SER A 121 38.22 10.77 13.38
C SER A 121 37.05 11.71 13.03
N LEU A 122 35.82 11.36 13.44
CA LEU A 122 34.62 12.22 13.30
C LEU A 122 34.80 13.66 13.85
N LYS A 123 35.87 13.92 14.61
CA LYS A 123 36.20 15.21 15.22
C LYS A 123 37.50 15.84 14.68
N SER A 124 38.08 15.31 13.61
CA SER A 124 39.33 15.83 13.05
C SER A 124 39.08 17.05 12.15
N SER A 125 40.00 18.02 12.20
CA SER A 125 40.07 19.19 11.31
C SER A 125 40.69 18.91 9.93
N ILE A 126 41.08 17.66 9.64
CA ILE A 126 41.69 17.27 8.37
C ILE A 126 40.60 17.11 7.31
N PRO A 127 40.74 17.72 6.12
CA PRO A 127 39.77 17.55 5.04
C PRO A 127 39.65 16.07 4.65
N PRO A 128 38.42 15.58 4.38
CA PRO A 128 38.22 14.20 3.96
C PRO A 128 39.00 13.93 2.67
N SER A 129 39.48 12.71 2.51
CA SER A 129 40.18 12.30 1.29
C SER A 129 39.33 12.61 0.05
N PRO A 130 39.91 13.07 -1.07
CA PRO A 130 39.14 13.31 -2.30
C PRO A 130 38.49 12.04 -2.85
N TYR A 131 38.98 10.86 -2.46
CA TYR A 131 38.43 9.55 -2.82
C TYR A 131 37.52 8.97 -1.74
N ALA A 132 37.21 9.71 -0.67
CA ALA A 132 36.23 9.28 0.31
C ALA A 132 34.84 9.14 -0.36
N PRO A 133 34.07 8.07 -0.05
CA PRO A 133 32.75 7.90 -0.63
C PRO A 133 31.82 9.09 -0.34
N ARG A 134 31.16 9.58 -1.39
CA ARG A 134 30.12 10.62 -1.28
C ARG A 134 28.76 9.96 -1.46
N ILE A 135 28.04 9.77 -0.35
CA ILE A 135 26.67 9.27 -0.36
C ILE A 135 25.75 10.37 -0.89
N LEU A 136 24.99 10.08 -1.94
CA LEU A 136 24.10 11.05 -2.61
C LEU A 136 22.62 10.77 -2.35
N SER A 137 22.27 9.53 -2.00
CA SER A 137 20.88 9.10 -1.83
C SER A 137 20.25 9.56 -0.51
N ILE A 138 21.05 9.74 0.54
CA ILE A 138 20.54 10.00 1.90
C ILE A 138 21.52 10.87 2.70
N ALA A 139 20.95 11.74 3.54
CA ALA A 139 21.72 12.61 4.42
C ALA A 139 21.99 11.96 5.78
N ASP A 140 23.01 12.46 6.48
CA ASP A 140 23.35 12.03 7.84
C ASP A 140 22.23 12.35 8.84
N ASN A 141 22.09 11.50 9.87
CA ASN A 141 21.05 11.57 10.90
C ASN A 141 19.61 11.52 10.38
N THR A 142 19.38 10.88 9.24
CA THR A 142 18.04 10.70 8.66
C THR A 142 17.31 9.51 9.30
N TRP A 143 15.98 9.65 9.44
CA TRP A 143 15.08 8.57 9.85
C TRP A 143 14.60 7.76 8.64
N VAL A 144 14.61 6.44 8.77
CA VAL A 144 14.14 5.48 7.77
C VAL A 144 13.23 4.43 8.43
N TYR A 145 12.36 3.82 7.64
CA TYR A 145 11.24 3.01 8.15
C TYR A 145 11.24 1.57 7.60
N GLN A 146 12.35 1.16 6.99
CA GLN A 146 12.55 -0.13 6.37
C GLN A 146 13.87 -0.75 6.83
N LYS A 147 13.92 -2.08 6.78
CA LYS A 147 15.07 -2.88 7.27
C LYS A 147 16.24 -2.90 6.29
N VAL A 148 15.96 -2.91 4.99
CA VAL A 148 17.00 -2.86 3.96
C VAL A 148 16.87 -1.56 3.18
N LEU A 149 17.95 -0.79 3.17
CA LEU A 149 18.04 0.51 2.50
C LEU A 149 18.99 0.42 1.30
N SER A 150 18.55 0.91 0.14
CA SER A 150 19.43 1.14 -1.00
C SER A 150 20.09 2.51 -0.89
N VAL A 151 21.43 2.55 -0.98
CA VAL A 151 22.20 3.78 -1.08
C VAL A 151 23.01 3.82 -2.36
N TYR A 152 23.21 5.01 -2.90
CA TYR A 152 24.10 5.21 -4.04
C TYR A 152 24.93 6.48 -3.84
N GLY A 153 26.05 6.54 -4.55
CA GLY A 153 26.97 7.64 -4.44
C GLY A 153 28.11 7.59 -5.43
N THR A 154 29.07 8.48 -5.23
CA THR A 154 30.25 8.60 -6.09
C THR A 154 31.54 8.59 -5.29
N ILE A 155 32.62 8.16 -5.93
CA ILE A 155 34.00 8.23 -5.44
C ILE A 155 34.74 9.28 -6.26
N ALA A 156 35.37 10.27 -5.63
CA ALA A 156 35.94 11.42 -6.35
C ALA A 156 34.93 12.04 -7.33
N ASP A 157 35.39 12.92 -8.22
CA ASP A 157 34.56 13.46 -9.29
C ASP A 157 34.64 12.57 -10.55
N PRO A 158 33.56 11.85 -10.93
CA PRO A 158 33.56 10.99 -12.11
C PRO A 158 33.89 11.71 -13.42
N ALA A 159 33.64 13.03 -13.50
CA ALA A 159 33.98 13.83 -14.68
C ALA A 159 35.49 14.03 -14.84
N THR A 160 36.24 13.97 -13.73
CA THR A 160 37.69 14.14 -13.72
C THR A 160 38.43 12.82 -13.82
N GLN A 161 37.95 11.78 -13.11
CA GLN A 161 38.60 10.48 -13.05
C GLN A 161 37.59 9.36 -12.79
N ALA A 162 37.50 8.42 -13.71
CA ALA A 162 36.72 7.19 -13.56
C ALA A 162 37.57 6.10 -12.88
N LEU A 163 37.18 5.71 -11.67
CA LEU A 163 37.84 4.70 -10.86
C LEU A 163 37.00 3.42 -10.78
N GLU A 164 37.69 2.29 -10.75
CA GLU A 164 37.10 0.98 -10.42
C GLU A 164 37.63 0.57 -9.05
N GLY A 165 36.84 -0.14 -8.27
CA GLY A 165 37.25 -0.59 -6.94
C GLY A 165 36.15 -1.29 -6.17
N SER A 166 36.32 -1.36 -4.86
CA SER A 166 35.37 -1.98 -3.94
C SER A 166 35.05 -1.02 -2.80
N LEU A 167 33.78 -0.98 -2.44
CA LEU A 167 33.24 -0.27 -1.30
C LEU A 167 32.93 -1.29 -0.20
N THR A 168 33.53 -1.10 0.96
CA THR A 168 33.20 -1.88 2.16
C THR A 168 32.27 -1.06 3.04
N VAL A 169 31.10 -1.60 3.37
CA VAL A 169 30.15 -0.98 4.29
C VAL A 169 30.16 -1.78 5.59
N SER A 170 30.50 -1.11 6.69
CA SER A 170 30.60 -1.72 8.01
C SER A 170 29.81 -0.92 9.04
N ARG A 171 29.34 -1.60 10.09
CA ARG A 171 28.82 -0.95 11.29
C ARG A 171 29.94 -0.73 12.30
N LEU A 172 29.93 0.40 12.98
CA LEU A 172 30.95 0.72 13.99
C LEU A 172 30.86 -0.16 15.24
N ASP A 173 29.72 -0.80 15.49
CA ASP A 173 29.50 -1.71 16.62
C ASP A 173 29.74 -3.19 16.27
N ASP A 174 30.12 -3.49 15.02
CA ASP A 174 30.34 -4.84 14.48
C ASP A 174 29.17 -5.82 14.72
N GLN A 175 27.96 -5.31 14.98
CA GLN A 175 26.80 -6.17 15.17
C GLN A 175 26.42 -6.92 13.90
N LEU A 176 26.75 -6.39 12.72
CA LEU A 176 26.56 -7.05 11.42
C LEU A 176 27.89 -7.17 10.70
N PRO A 177 28.11 -8.25 9.92
CA PRO A 177 29.33 -8.40 9.14
C PRO A 177 29.45 -7.28 8.10
N PRO A 178 30.68 -6.85 7.74
CA PRO A 178 30.89 -5.95 6.63
C PRO A 178 30.36 -6.53 5.31
N THR A 179 29.82 -5.67 4.46
CA THR A 179 29.38 -6.04 3.10
C THR A 179 30.22 -5.33 2.05
N TYR A 180 30.38 -5.96 0.89
CA TYR A 180 31.29 -5.51 -0.17
C TYR A 180 30.53 -5.23 -1.45
N TRP A 181 30.78 -4.07 -2.06
CA TRP A 181 30.02 -3.57 -3.20
C TRP A 181 30.93 -3.06 -4.30
N PRO A 182 30.68 -3.40 -5.58
CA PRO A 182 31.52 -2.96 -6.68
C PRO A 182 31.37 -1.45 -6.92
N VAL A 183 32.50 -0.78 -7.08
CA VAL A 183 32.57 0.59 -7.58
C VAL A 183 32.96 0.55 -9.05
N SER A 184 32.13 1.16 -9.91
CA SER A 184 32.38 1.20 -11.35
C SER A 184 32.27 2.60 -11.91
N ALA A 185 33.29 3.00 -12.67
CA ALA A 185 33.47 4.36 -13.18
C ALA A 185 33.15 5.42 -12.12
N SER A 186 33.67 5.26 -10.90
CA SER A 186 33.47 6.14 -9.75
C SER A 186 32.05 6.19 -9.19
N HIS A 187 31.17 5.25 -9.55
CA HIS A 187 29.82 5.12 -9.01
C HIS A 187 29.68 3.85 -8.17
N PHE A 188 28.90 3.92 -7.10
CA PHE A 188 28.58 2.75 -6.27
C PHE A 188 27.08 2.70 -5.96
N LYS A 189 26.57 1.49 -5.75
CA LYS A 189 25.28 1.19 -5.15
C LYS A 189 25.51 0.14 -4.07
N ALA A 190 24.84 0.29 -2.93
CA ALA A 190 24.96 -0.63 -1.82
C ALA A 190 23.63 -0.82 -1.11
N LEU A 191 23.35 -2.05 -0.68
CA LEU A 191 22.27 -2.35 0.25
C LEU A 191 22.81 -2.38 1.67
N ILE A 192 22.07 -1.75 2.57
CA ILE A 192 22.42 -1.65 3.99
C ILE A 192 21.30 -2.30 4.80
N TYR A 193 21.66 -3.35 5.55
CA TYR A 193 20.77 -3.93 6.55
C TYR A 193 20.83 -3.09 7.83
N LEU A 194 19.65 -2.67 8.29
CA LEU A 194 19.48 -1.80 9.43
C LEU A 194 18.79 -2.55 10.57
N ILE A 195 19.24 -2.26 11.79
CA ILE A 195 18.57 -2.69 13.02
C ILE A 195 17.77 -1.52 13.59
N PRO A 196 16.66 -1.76 14.31
CA PRO A 196 15.92 -0.70 14.98
C PRO A 196 16.84 0.15 15.86
N GLY A 197 16.68 1.48 15.78
CA GLY A 197 17.51 2.45 16.50
C GLY A 197 18.65 3.04 15.64
N PRO A 198 19.75 3.52 16.27
CA PRO A 198 20.85 4.15 15.57
C PRO A 198 21.76 3.13 14.87
N ASN A 199 22.06 3.39 13.61
CA ASN A 199 22.92 2.60 12.74
C ASN A 199 24.09 3.49 12.34
N ARG A 200 25.24 3.32 13.01
CA ARG A 200 26.47 4.09 12.71
C ARG A 200 27.32 3.30 11.72
N LEU A 201 27.46 3.84 10.52
CA LEU A 201 28.02 3.17 9.37
C LEU A 201 29.32 3.83 8.94
N ARG A 202 30.26 3.01 8.48
CA ARG A 202 31.50 3.43 7.84
C ARG A 202 31.58 2.83 6.45
N PHE A 203 31.92 3.66 5.49
CA PHE A 203 32.08 3.32 4.08
C PHE A 203 33.54 3.50 3.71
N ASP A 204 34.21 2.42 3.34
CA ASP A 204 35.63 2.43 2.99
C ASP A 204 35.80 2.12 1.50
N PHE A 205 36.46 3.00 0.75
CA PHE A 205 36.79 2.77 -0.65
C PHE A 205 38.21 2.21 -0.82
N THR A 206 38.34 1.19 -1.65
CA THR A 206 39.62 0.58 -2.03
C THR A 206 39.70 0.43 -3.54
N SER A 207 40.87 0.71 -4.13
CA SER A 207 41.11 0.53 -5.57
C SER A 207 42.52 0.02 -5.85
N PRO A 208 42.70 -0.97 -6.74
CA PRO A 208 44.04 -1.39 -7.16
C PRO A 208 44.89 -0.26 -7.75
N LYS A 209 44.25 0.82 -8.23
CA LYS A 209 44.92 1.99 -8.83
C LYS A 209 45.37 3.04 -7.81
N LEU A 210 44.98 2.92 -6.54
CA LEU A 210 45.33 3.86 -5.48
C LEU A 210 46.33 3.23 -4.50
N ALA A 211 47.32 4.01 -4.08
CA ALA A 211 48.26 3.61 -3.04
C ALA A 211 47.54 3.42 -1.69
N ASN A 212 48.04 2.52 -0.84
CA ASN A 212 47.52 2.20 0.49
C ASN A 212 46.12 1.53 0.54
N SER A 213 45.61 1.00 -0.58
CA SER A 213 44.34 0.25 -0.60
C SER A 213 44.31 -1.04 0.23
N ASN A 214 45.48 -1.55 0.67
CA ASN A 214 45.62 -2.77 1.47
C ASN A 214 46.12 -2.52 2.90
N THR A 215 46.15 -1.27 3.38
CA THR A 215 46.56 -0.98 4.76
C THR A 215 45.40 -1.13 5.74
N SER A 216 45.68 -1.60 6.96
CA SER A 216 44.68 -1.76 8.04
C SER A 216 43.99 -0.45 8.47
N ASN A 217 44.54 0.69 8.04
CA ASN A 217 43.96 2.01 8.22
C ASN A 217 43.36 2.50 6.87
N PRO A 218 42.03 2.45 6.68
CA PRO A 218 41.42 2.95 5.46
C PRO A 218 41.61 4.47 5.39
N ILE A 219 42.16 4.97 4.28
CA ILE A 219 42.42 6.41 4.08
C ILE A 219 41.20 7.08 3.42
N HIS A 220 40.38 6.30 2.71
CA HIS A 220 39.25 6.77 1.92
C HIS A 220 37.92 6.37 2.57
N SER A 221 37.62 6.98 3.71
CA SER A 221 36.44 6.63 4.51
C SER A 221 35.43 7.77 4.63
N SER A 222 34.15 7.43 4.67
CA SER A 222 33.07 8.33 5.06
C SER A 222 32.17 7.67 6.12
N TYR A 223 31.47 8.48 6.90
CA TYR A 223 30.61 8.03 7.99
C TYR A 223 29.18 8.50 7.76
N LEU A 224 28.23 7.68 8.19
CA LEU A 224 26.80 7.98 8.12
C LEU A 224 26.09 7.37 9.31
N THR A 225 25.23 8.12 9.98
CA THR A 225 24.35 7.65 11.04
C THR A 225 22.91 7.68 10.53
N LEU A 226 22.24 6.53 10.59
CA LEU A 226 20.84 6.39 10.19
C LEU A 226 20.00 5.88 11.36
N HIS A 227 18.79 6.40 11.51
CA HIS A 227 17.86 5.96 12.54
C HIS A 227 16.76 5.13 11.92
N MET A 228 16.70 3.83 12.20
CA MET A 228 15.65 2.96 11.69
C MET A 228 14.54 2.83 12.73
N LEU A 229 13.30 3.15 12.34
CA LEU A 229 12.11 3.01 13.17
C LEU A 229 11.05 2.20 12.42
N PRO A 230 10.68 0.99 12.87
CA PRO A 230 9.65 0.21 12.19
C PRO A 230 8.27 0.88 12.34
N PRO A 231 7.48 1.05 11.25
CA PRO A 231 6.18 1.72 11.29
C PRO A 231 5.08 0.75 11.77
N LEU A 232 5.11 0.37 13.05
CA LEU A 232 4.25 -0.69 13.61
C LEU A 232 2.73 -0.41 13.50
N CYS A 233 2.33 0.86 13.37
CA CYS A 233 0.93 1.24 13.17
C CYS A 233 0.40 0.93 11.75
N ALA A 234 1.28 0.69 10.77
CA ALA A 234 0.88 0.30 9.43
C ALA A 234 0.57 -1.21 9.36
N PRO A 235 -0.47 -1.64 8.61
CA PRO A 235 -0.70 -3.05 8.37
C PRO A 235 0.48 -3.67 7.59
N PRO A 236 0.93 -4.88 7.95
CA PRO A 236 2.05 -5.52 7.27
C PRO A 236 1.65 -6.15 5.93
N LEU A 237 2.63 -6.30 5.05
CA LEU A 237 2.63 -7.34 4.04
C LEU A 237 2.99 -8.67 4.70
N GLN A 238 2.14 -9.67 4.51
CA GLN A 238 2.34 -11.05 4.93
C GLN A 238 3.01 -11.82 3.79
N LEU A 239 4.07 -12.56 4.12
CA LEU A 239 4.73 -13.47 3.17
C LEU A 239 4.28 -14.90 3.43
N VAL A 240 3.77 -15.58 2.41
CA VAL A 240 3.31 -16.97 2.49
C VAL A 240 4.04 -17.80 1.45
N ILE A 241 4.55 -18.96 1.85
CA ILE A 241 4.89 -20.04 0.93
C ILE A 241 3.73 -21.04 0.98
N LEU A 242 3.05 -21.22 -0.16
CA LEU A 242 1.94 -22.14 -0.29
C LEU A 242 2.43 -23.46 -0.89
N LEU A 243 2.01 -24.55 -0.27
CA LEU A 243 2.32 -25.92 -0.68
C LEU A 243 1.04 -26.71 -0.89
N ALA A 244 1.10 -27.71 -1.76
CA ALA A 244 0.14 -28.81 -1.78
C ALA A 244 0.21 -29.62 -0.48
N LYS A 245 -0.86 -30.36 -0.18
CA LYS A 245 -0.91 -31.23 1.01
C LYS A 245 0.14 -32.35 1.01
N ASP A 246 0.51 -32.85 -0.16
CA ASP A 246 1.50 -33.91 -0.39
C ASP A 246 2.82 -33.37 -0.96
N SER A 247 3.03 -32.05 -0.91
CA SER A 247 4.24 -31.42 -1.42
C SER A 247 5.50 -31.92 -0.71
N PRO A 248 6.57 -32.27 -1.48
CA PRO A 248 7.90 -32.57 -0.93
C PRO A 248 8.62 -31.32 -0.42
N ALA A 249 8.03 -30.13 -0.57
CA ALA A 249 8.57 -28.84 -0.15
C ALA A 249 9.91 -28.49 -0.82
N THR A 250 9.99 -28.71 -2.13
CA THR A 250 11.14 -28.39 -2.99
C THR A 250 10.73 -27.56 -4.20
N PHE A 251 11.67 -26.78 -4.75
CA PHE A 251 11.48 -26.02 -5.99
C PHE A 251 12.45 -26.49 -7.10
N ASP A 252 12.18 -26.11 -8.34
CA ASP A 252 13.01 -26.48 -9.48
C ASP A 252 14.37 -25.79 -9.46
N ALA A 253 15.44 -26.56 -9.67
CA ALA A 253 16.80 -26.08 -9.79
C ALA A 253 17.64 -27.02 -10.65
N VAL A 254 18.71 -26.50 -11.26
CA VAL A 254 19.68 -27.34 -11.98
C VAL A 254 20.48 -28.21 -10.99
N PRO A 255 20.91 -29.43 -11.36
CA PRO A 255 21.58 -30.36 -10.44
C PRO A 255 22.78 -29.76 -9.69
N ALA A 256 23.62 -28.99 -10.38
CA ALA A 256 24.79 -28.34 -9.77
C ALA A 256 24.40 -27.35 -8.65
N ARG A 257 23.29 -26.62 -8.80
CA ARG A 257 22.78 -25.71 -7.75
C ARG A 257 22.11 -26.47 -6.62
N ILE A 258 21.45 -27.60 -6.91
CA ILE A 258 20.90 -28.46 -5.85
C ILE A 258 22.04 -28.96 -4.95
N GLU A 259 23.17 -29.36 -5.53
CA GLU A 259 24.33 -29.83 -4.77
C GLU A 259 24.98 -28.71 -3.93
N GLN A 260 25.06 -27.49 -4.48
CA GLN A 260 25.75 -26.36 -3.83
C GLN A 260 24.88 -25.59 -2.82
N GLU A 261 23.62 -25.31 -3.17
CA GLU A 261 22.72 -24.41 -2.44
C GLU A 261 21.52 -25.15 -1.82
N GLY A 262 21.18 -26.34 -2.33
CA GLY A 262 19.94 -27.03 -2.02
C GLY A 262 18.71 -26.39 -2.69
N ASN A 263 17.61 -27.15 -2.73
CA ASN A 263 16.33 -26.69 -3.28
C ASN A 263 15.13 -26.94 -2.36
N GLY A 264 15.39 -27.11 -1.06
CA GLY A 264 14.36 -27.36 -0.06
C GLY A 264 13.70 -26.10 0.50
N LEU A 265 12.69 -26.30 1.36
CA LEU A 265 11.92 -25.23 1.99
C LEU A 265 12.77 -24.19 2.73
N GLY A 266 13.83 -24.61 3.43
CA GLY A 266 14.72 -23.69 4.13
C GLY A 266 15.36 -22.67 3.20
N THR A 267 15.91 -23.13 2.07
CA THR A 267 16.48 -22.28 1.02
C THR A 267 15.40 -21.41 0.38
N ALA A 268 14.20 -21.95 0.14
CA ALA A 268 13.08 -21.19 -0.40
C ALA A 268 12.65 -20.02 0.50
N ILE A 269 12.58 -20.24 1.83
CA ILE A 269 12.27 -19.21 2.82
C ILE A 269 13.32 -18.09 2.77
N GLN A 270 14.61 -18.43 2.73
CA GLN A 270 15.71 -17.46 2.69
C GLN A 270 15.64 -16.59 1.41
N LYS A 271 15.51 -17.24 0.25
CA LYS A 271 15.44 -16.57 -1.05
C LYS A 271 14.19 -15.71 -1.20
N PHE A 272 13.04 -16.19 -0.72
CA PHE A 272 11.79 -15.41 -0.77
C PHE A 272 11.85 -14.19 0.16
N ARG A 273 12.38 -14.36 1.38
CA ARG A 273 12.60 -13.26 2.32
C ARG A 273 13.52 -12.19 1.74
N MET A 274 14.62 -12.60 1.11
CA MET A 274 15.55 -11.64 0.50
C MET A 274 14.91 -10.89 -0.67
N ALA A 275 14.12 -11.57 -1.51
CA ALA A 275 13.33 -10.90 -2.55
C ALA A 275 12.40 -9.82 -1.96
N ALA A 276 11.72 -10.11 -0.86
CA ALA A 276 10.88 -9.13 -0.18
C ALA A 276 11.65 -7.94 0.41
N TYR A 277 12.87 -8.16 0.91
CA TYR A 277 13.77 -7.07 1.29
C TYR A 277 14.23 -6.22 0.11
N LEU A 278 14.48 -6.83 -1.06
CA LEU A 278 14.79 -6.09 -2.29
C LEU A 278 13.59 -5.25 -2.73
N TRP A 279 12.36 -5.76 -2.64
CA TRP A 279 11.15 -4.97 -2.90
C TRP A 279 11.05 -3.75 -1.98
N GLN A 280 11.38 -3.91 -0.69
CA GLN A 280 11.40 -2.80 0.26
C GLN A 280 12.44 -1.73 -0.12
N ALA A 281 13.67 -2.17 -0.40
CA ALA A 281 14.77 -1.28 -0.76
C ALA A 281 14.47 -0.52 -2.06
N PHE A 282 13.98 -1.21 -3.09
CA PHE A 282 13.59 -0.61 -4.37
C PHE A 282 12.45 0.39 -4.19
N THR A 283 11.35 -0.03 -3.57
CA THR A 283 10.13 0.80 -3.49
C THR A 283 10.35 2.05 -2.65
N SER A 284 11.05 1.95 -1.52
CA SER A 284 11.36 3.11 -0.67
C SER A 284 12.22 4.15 -1.37
N GLU A 285 13.18 3.72 -2.20
CA GLU A 285 14.05 4.61 -2.97
C GLU A 285 13.27 5.26 -4.13
N GLN A 286 12.45 4.50 -4.85
CA GLN A 286 11.59 5.02 -5.91
C GLN A 286 10.58 6.06 -5.39
N MET A 287 9.97 5.82 -4.22
CA MET A 287 9.07 6.78 -3.57
C MET A 287 9.82 8.07 -3.18
N PHE A 288 11.05 7.96 -2.68
CA PHE A 288 11.86 9.12 -2.32
C PHE A 288 12.28 9.95 -3.53
N ARG A 289 12.72 9.31 -4.63
CA ARG A 289 13.05 10.00 -5.89
C ARG A 289 11.83 10.68 -6.52
N ASN A 290 10.64 10.12 -6.29
CA ASN A 290 9.36 10.74 -6.63
C ASN A 290 8.93 11.85 -5.66
N LYS A 291 9.77 12.23 -4.68
CA LYS A 291 9.51 13.28 -3.68
C LYS A 291 8.32 12.98 -2.76
N LEU A 292 7.95 11.71 -2.60
CA LEU A 292 6.83 11.28 -1.76
C LEU A 292 7.30 10.77 -0.39
N GLY A 293 8.54 11.04 0.00
CA GLY A 293 9.16 10.48 1.20
C GLY A 293 9.59 9.02 1.03
N ARG A 294 10.40 8.51 1.97
CA ARG A 294 10.87 7.11 1.97
C ARG A 294 9.79 6.16 2.50
N ARG A 295 8.70 6.04 1.74
CA ARG A 295 7.54 5.20 2.06
C ARG A 295 7.70 3.81 1.51
N VAL A 296 7.37 2.81 2.31
CA VAL A 296 7.27 1.42 1.86
C VAL A 296 6.46 0.61 2.87
N PHE A 297 5.87 -0.49 2.41
CA PHE A 297 5.22 -1.46 3.29
C PHE A 297 6.20 -2.07 4.28
N ARG A 298 5.76 -2.27 5.52
CA ARG A 298 6.45 -3.17 6.46
C ARG A 298 6.04 -4.62 6.21
N MET A 299 6.80 -5.55 6.78
CA MET A 299 6.42 -6.97 6.84
C MET A 299 6.06 -7.36 8.28
N GLU A 300 5.37 -8.49 8.45
CA GLU A 300 5.33 -9.17 9.76
C GLU A 300 6.74 -9.67 10.07
N GLU A 301 7.20 -9.46 11.31
CA GLU A 301 8.52 -9.89 11.73
C GLU A 301 8.41 -10.94 12.85
N GLU A 302 9.36 -11.85 12.88
CA GLU A 302 9.52 -12.86 13.94
C GLU A 302 10.96 -12.90 14.42
N TRP A 303 11.16 -13.31 15.68
CA TRP A 303 12.49 -13.49 16.25
C TRP A 303 13.00 -14.89 15.94
N ILE A 304 13.95 -14.99 15.00
CA ILE A 304 14.49 -16.25 14.48
C ILE A 304 15.99 -16.10 14.19
N THR A 305 16.70 -17.21 13.94
CA THR A 305 18.07 -17.17 13.42
C THR A 305 18.13 -16.29 12.16
N GLY A 306 19.06 -15.33 12.15
CA GLY A 306 19.24 -14.39 11.06
C GLY A 306 19.59 -15.11 9.76
N THR A 307 18.93 -14.70 8.68
CA THR A 307 19.14 -15.25 7.33
C THR A 307 19.61 -14.19 6.34
N ALA A 308 19.55 -12.91 6.72
CA ALA A 308 19.95 -11.82 5.84
C ALA A 308 21.47 -11.77 5.55
N ASN A 309 22.29 -12.46 6.32
CA ASN A 309 23.74 -12.56 6.13
C ASN A 309 24.28 -13.95 6.52
N TYR A 310 25.44 -14.31 5.99
CA TYR A 310 26.05 -15.64 6.22
C TYR A 310 26.47 -15.83 7.67
N ARG A 311 27.09 -14.81 8.28
CA ARG A 311 27.64 -14.90 9.65
C ARG A 311 26.56 -15.22 10.67
N ASP A 312 25.41 -14.57 10.60
CA ASP A 312 24.29 -14.82 11.51
C ASP A 312 23.72 -16.23 11.31
N ARG A 313 23.68 -16.72 10.07
CA ARG A 313 23.23 -18.08 9.75
C ARG A 313 24.16 -19.14 10.31
N GLU A 314 25.46 -18.99 10.13
CA GLU A 314 26.49 -19.93 10.59
C GLU A 314 26.61 -19.96 12.12
N LEU A 315 26.54 -18.79 12.76
CA LEU A 315 26.67 -18.65 14.21
C LEU A 315 25.35 -18.86 14.97
N GLY A 316 24.22 -18.97 14.26
CA GLY A 316 22.90 -19.09 14.88
C GLY A 316 22.43 -17.79 15.56
N THR A 317 22.96 -16.62 15.17
CA THR A 317 22.63 -15.33 15.77
C THR A 317 21.16 -15.00 15.54
N MET A 318 20.42 -14.74 16.60
CA MET A 318 19.00 -14.41 16.50
C MET A 318 18.78 -12.96 16.08
N ARG A 319 17.81 -12.74 15.19
CA ARG A 319 17.42 -11.44 14.65
C ARG A 319 15.90 -11.35 14.53
N SER A 320 15.39 -10.11 14.48
CA SER A 320 14.04 -9.86 13.97
C SER A 320 14.12 -9.96 12.45
N GLU A 321 13.44 -10.92 11.84
CA GLU A 321 13.44 -11.17 10.38
C GLU A 321 12.00 -11.18 9.86
N ALA A 322 11.79 -10.88 8.58
CA ALA A 322 10.46 -10.98 7.98
C ALA A 322 9.95 -12.43 8.07
N LYS A 323 8.77 -12.60 8.64
CA LYS A 323 8.15 -13.91 8.81
C LYS A 323 7.64 -14.44 7.48
N VAL A 324 7.95 -15.71 7.22
CA VAL A 324 7.44 -16.44 6.06
C VAL A 324 6.54 -17.56 6.57
N HIS A 325 5.23 -17.39 6.38
CA HIS A 325 4.24 -18.38 6.79
C HIS A 325 4.25 -19.54 5.80
N VAL A 326 4.36 -20.77 6.30
CA VAL A 326 4.32 -21.98 5.47
C VAL A 326 2.91 -22.57 5.58
N VAL A 327 2.16 -22.55 4.48
CA VAL A 327 0.74 -22.95 4.44
C VAL A 327 0.55 -24.11 3.46
N ARG A 328 -0.20 -25.14 3.87
CA ARG A 328 -0.60 -26.24 2.98
C ARG A 328 -2.07 -26.07 2.57
N CYS A 329 -2.36 -26.13 1.28
CA CYS A 329 -3.72 -26.15 0.77
C CYS A 329 -4.31 -27.57 0.73
N SER A 330 -5.61 -27.68 0.44
CA SER A 330 -6.33 -28.96 0.34
C SER A 330 -6.02 -29.77 -0.92
N LYS A 331 -5.32 -29.18 -1.90
CA LYS A 331 -4.97 -29.79 -3.19
C LYS A 331 -3.64 -30.54 -3.13
N THR A 332 -3.52 -31.57 -3.96
CA THR A 332 -2.28 -32.32 -4.21
C THR A 332 -1.38 -31.59 -5.20
N VAL A 333 -0.09 -31.97 -5.25
CA VAL A 333 0.87 -31.46 -6.25
C VAL A 333 0.36 -31.74 -7.66
N ALA A 334 -0.17 -32.95 -7.90
CA ALA A 334 -0.72 -33.33 -9.20
C ALA A 334 -1.92 -32.44 -9.59
N GLU A 335 -2.82 -32.14 -8.65
CA GLU A 335 -3.94 -31.22 -8.90
C GLU A 335 -3.47 -29.79 -9.19
N LEU A 336 -2.46 -29.28 -8.47
CA LEU A 336 -1.94 -27.92 -8.69
C LEU A 336 -1.17 -27.79 -10.02
N ARG A 337 -0.50 -28.86 -10.45
CA ARG A 337 0.30 -28.91 -11.68
C ARG A 337 -0.50 -29.35 -12.92
N ASP A 338 -1.81 -29.46 -12.82
CA ASP A 338 -2.67 -29.75 -13.97
C ASP A 338 -2.46 -28.68 -15.08
N LEU A 339 -2.26 -29.11 -16.32
CA LEU A 339 -2.08 -28.23 -17.47
C LEU A 339 -3.31 -27.35 -17.74
N ASP A 340 -4.51 -27.77 -17.32
CA ASP A 340 -5.73 -26.97 -17.44
C ASP A 340 -5.78 -25.81 -16.41
N LEU A 341 -4.92 -25.85 -15.38
CA LEU A 341 -4.70 -24.75 -14.43
C LEU A 341 -3.55 -23.83 -14.81
N ALA A 342 -2.67 -24.26 -15.72
CA ALA A 342 -1.48 -23.49 -16.08
C ALA A 342 -1.87 -22.22 -16.83
N GLN A 343 -1.63 -21.05 -16.22
CA GLN A 343 -2.01 -19.74 -16.78
C GLN A 343 -1.37 -19.48 -18.16
N GLN A 344 -0.17 -20.02 -18.39
CA GLN A 344 0.57 -19.86 -19.65
C GLN A 344 0.04 -20.78 -20.77
N ASN A 345 -0.81 -21.77 -20.46
CA ASN A 345 -1.36 -22.68 -21.47
C ASN A 345 -2.56 -22.02 -22.17
N PRO A 346 -2.49 -21.71 -23.48
CA PRO A 346 -3.59 -21.06 -24.20
C PRO A 346 -4.84 -21.95 -24.35
N LYS A 347 -4.73 -23.25 -24.07
CA LYS A 347 -5.84 -24.21 -24.10
C LYS A 347 -6.50 -24.43 -22.73
N ALA A 348 -5.96 -23.83 -21.67
CA ALA A 348 -6.47 -23.98 -20.33
C ALA A 348 -7.85 -23.31 -20.18
N SER A 349 -8.83 -24.07 -19.71
CA SER A 349 -10.16 -23.58 -19.35
C SER A 349 -10.25 -23.07 -17.92
N ARG A 350 -9.28 -23.44 -17.07
CA ARG A 350 -9.24 -23.16 -15.63
C ARG A 350 -7.98 -22.40 -15.19
N GLY A 351 -7.33 -21.68 -16.11
CA GLY A 351 -6.07 -20.96 -15.85
C GLY A 351 -6.10 -19.88 -14.77
N GLY A 352 -7.28 -19.52 -14.24
CA GLY A 352 -7.46 -18.57 -13.14
C GLY A 352 -7.71 -19.21 -11.77
N ASP A 353 -7.94 -20.51 -11.69
CA ASP A 353 -8.42 -21.18 -10.46
C ASP A 353 -7.34 -21.20 -9.34
N LEU A 354 -6.05 -21.13 -9.68
CA LEU A 354 -4.95 -21.09 -8.70
C LEU A 354 -5.09 -19.91 -7.71
N PHE A 355 -5.62 -18.78 -8.16
CA PHE A 355 -5.90 -17.63 -7.30
C PHE A 355 -6.96 -17.94 -6.25
N GLY A 356 -8.03 -18.63 -6.64
CA GLY A 356 -9.08 -19.06 -5.72
C GLY A 356 -8.56 -20.06 -4.68
N ILE A 357 -7.76 -21.04 -5.11
CA ILE A 357 -7.14 -22.05 -4.22
C ILE A 357 -6.22 -21.38 -3.19
N ALA A 358 -5.36 -20.46 -3.63
CA ALA A 358 -4.48 -19.72 -2.74
C ALA A 358 -5.27 -18.82 -1.78
N SER A 359 -6.30 -18.12 -2.27
CA SER A 359 -7.17 -17.27 -1.45
C SER A 359 -7.87 -18.07 -0.35
N GLU A 360 -8.40 -19.25 -0.66
CA GLU A 360 -9.04 -20.14 0.31
C GLU A 360 -8.06 -20.58 1.41
N ALA A 361 -6.87 -21.06 1.03
CA ALA A 361 -5.85 -21.49 1.98
C ALA A 361 -5.36 -20.35 2.89
N VAL A 362 -5.18 -19.15 2.33
CA VAL A 362 -4.81 -17.95 3.08
C VAL A 362 -5.93 -17.51 4.02
N LYS A 363 -7.18 -17.53 3.57
CA LYS A 363 -8.36 -17.21 4.41
C LYS A 363 -8.48 -18.19 5.58
N ASP A 364 -8.26 -19.49 5.35
CA ASP A 364 -8.30 -20.50 6.42
C ASP A 364 -7.13 -20.37 7.41
N HIS A 365 -5.93 -19.98 6.94
CA HIS A 365 -4.77 -19.78 7.82
C HIS A 365 -4.93 -18.55 8.72
N PHE A 366 -5.25 -17.39 8.13
CA PHE A 366 -5.29 -16.13 8.88
C PHE A 366 -6.63 -15.86 9.59
N LYS A 367 -7.74 -16.45 9.11
CA LYS A 367 -9.09 -16.28 9.65
C LYS A 367 -9.43 -14.81 9.97
N PRO A 368 -9.31 -13.88 9.00
CA PRO A 368 -9.53 -12.47 9.24
C PRO A 368 -10.97 -12.21 9.71
N VAL A 369 -11.13 -11.34 10.70
CA VAL A 369 -12.46 -10.87 11.12
C VAL A 369 -12.97 -9.78 10.18
N PRO A 370 -14.30 -9.58 10.05
CA PRO A 370 -14.86 -8.55 9.20
C PRO A 370 -14.25 -7.16 9.47
N GLY A 371 -13.77 -6.51 8.42
CA GLY A 371 -13.08 -5.21 8.49
C GLY A 371 -11.57 -5.28 8.75
N GLN A 372 -11.00 -6.45 9.07
CA GLN A 372 -9.56 -6.64 9.18
C GLN A 372 -8.96 -7.05 7.83
N LYS A 373 -8.45 -6.08 7.07
CA LYS A 373 -7.74 -6.35 5.82
C LYS A 373 -6.36 -6.97 6.09
N GLN A 374 -6.06 -8.06 5.39
CA GLN A 374 -4.75 -8.69 5.29
C GLN A 374 -4.20 -8.48 3.88
N TYR A 375 -2.91 -8.20 3.79
CA TYR A 375 -2.18 -8.05 2.54
C TYR A 375 -1.19 -9.20 2.45
N VAL A 376 -1.36 -10.11 1.50
CA VAL A 376 -0.64 -11.40 1.48
C VAL A 376 0.01 -11.65 0.11
N SER A 377 1.33 -11.70 0.08
CA SER A 377 2.11 -12.14 -1.08
C SER A 377 2.47 -13.62 -0.92
N VAL A 378 2.08 -14.43 -1.90
CA VAL A 378 2.17 -15.89 -1.89
C VAL A 378 3.15 -16.36 -2.94
N LEU A 379 4.16 -17.11 -2.51
CA LEU A 379 4.99 -17.94 -3.36
C LEU A 379 4.39 -19.35 -3.46
N LEU A 380 3.98 -19.76 -4.67
CA LEU A 380 3.54 -21.11 -4.96
C LEU A 380 4.77 -22.01 -5.09
N LEU A 381 5.08 -22.79 -4.05
CA LEU A 381 6.34 -23.54 -4.02
C LEU A 381 6.37 -24.67 -5.04
N ASP A 382 5.21 -25.30 -5.27
CA ASP A 382 5.08 -26.45 -6.16
C ASP A 382 5.01 -26.09 -7.64
N SER A 383 5.32 -24.84 -8.05
CA SER A 383 5.49 -24.54 -9.48
C SER A 383 6.58 -25.41 -10.10
N HIS A 384 6.38 -25.83 -11.35
CA HIS A 384 7.28 -26.77 -12.02
C HIS A 384 7.35 -26.56 -13.52
N TRP A 385 8.56 -26.59 -14.06
CA TRP A 385 8.85 -26.62 -15.48
C TRP A 385 8.56 -28.01 -16.07
N ASP A 386 7.40 -28.15 -16.70
CA ASP A 386 7.10 -29.35 -17.48
C ASP A 386 7.76 -29.25 -18.85
N LYS A 387 8.93 -29.88 -18.97
CA LYS A 387 9.71 -29.95 -20.21
C LYS A 387 8.92 -30.51 -21.40
N SER A 388 7.97 -31.42 -21.15
CA SER A 388 7.25 -32.10 -22.22
C SER A 388 6.24 -31.18 -22.91
N SER A 389 5.51 -30.37 -22.13
CA SER A 389 4.58 -29.36 -22.62
C SER A 389 5.22 -27.98 -22.81
N GLN A 390 6.48 -27.81 -22.42
CA GLN A 390 7.20 -26.54 -22.39
C GLN A 390 6.42 -25.44 -21.66
N THR A 391 5.76 -25.81 -20.55
CA THR A 391 4.88 -24.93 -19.78
C THR A 391 5.25 -24.97 -18.31
N ILE A 392 5.18 -23.83 -17.63
CA ILE A 392 5.30 -23.78 -16.17
C ILE A 392 3.95 -24.14 -15.55
N THR A 393 3.89 -25.31 -14.93
CA THR A 393 2.71 -25.82 -14.20
C THR A 393 2.74 -25.37 -12.74
N GLY A 394 1.59 -25.34 -12.06
CA GLY A 394 1.50 -24.87 -10.66
C GLY A 394 1.91 -23.40 -10.47
N HIS A 395 1.88 -22.61 -11.55
CA HIS A 395 2.25 -21.20 -11.57
C HIS A 395 1.09 -20.37 -12.13
N ALA A 396 0.83 -19.26 -11.45
CA ALA A 396 0.12 -18.12 -11.99
C ALA A 396 0.76 -16.85 -11.42
N ALA A 397 0.74 -15.78 -12.21
CA ALA A 397 1.08 -14.42 -11.82
C ALA A 397 -0.21 -13.61 -11.81
N LEU A 398 -0.76 -13.39 -10.62
CA LEU A 398 -2.02 -12.68 -10.41
C LEU A 398 -1.99 -11.94 -9.08
N GLY A 399 -2.47 -10.70 -9.07
CA GLY A 399 -2.63 -9.91 -7.87
C GLY A 399 -3.91 -9.09 -7.84
N GLY A 400 -4.29 -8.65 -6.64
CA GLY A 400 -5.51 -7.88 -6.38
C GLY A 400 -6.28 -8.46 -5.20
N GLY A 401 -7.58 -8.22 -5.12
CA GLY A 401 -8.40 -8.84 -4.08
C GLY A 401 -9.62 -8.03 -3.69
N GLY A 402 -10.46 -8.66 -2.87
CA GLY A 402 -11.73 -8.13 -2.37
C GLY A 402 -11.92 -8.49 -0.90
N GLY A 403 -12.73 -7.69 -0.20
CA GLY A 403 -13.03 -7.84 1.21
C GLY A 403 -11.80 -7.71 2.10
N GLU A 404 -11.61 -8.74 2.92
CA GLU A 404 -10.59 -8.83 3.97
C GLU A 404 -9.23 -9.35 3.47
N ILE A 405 -9.12 -9.93 2.27
CA ILE A 405 -7.84 -10.44 1.75
C ILE A 405 -7.48 -9.74 0.44
N GLN A 406 -6.33 -9.05 0.46
CA GLN A 406 -5.62 -8.60 -0.72
C GLN A 406 -4.47 -9.59 -0.98
N LEU A 407 -4.41 -10.19 -2.16
CA LEU A 407 -3.59 -11.35 -2.48
C LEU A 407 -2.75 -11.09 -3.73
N ALA A 408 -1.50 -11.51 -3.68
CA ALA A 408 -0.63 -11.68 -4.84
C ALA A 408 -0.13 -13.12 -4.85
N ILE A 409 -0.14 -13.79 -6.00
CA ILE A 409 0.41 -15.12 -6.17
C ILE A 409 1.47 -15.12 -7.27
N PHE A 410 2.56 -15.83 -7.05
CA PHE A 410 3.61 -16.04 -8.04
C PHE A 410 4.30 -17.39 -7.84
N GLY A 411 4.85 -17.95 -8.91
CA GLY A 411 5.46 -19.29 -8.89
C GLY A 411 6.92 -19.32 -8.47
N SER A 412 7.37 -20.48 -7.98
CA SER A 412 8.77 -20.71 -7.58
C SER A 412 9.72 -21.05 -8.73
N HIS A 413 9.27 -21.02 -9.99
CA HIS A 413 10.05 -21.51 -11.15
C HIS A 413 11.37 -20.77 -11.40
N ALA A 414 11.49 -19.52 -10.94
CA ALA A 414 12.71 -18.73 -11.01
C ALA A 414 13.49 -18.70 -9.67
N LEU A 415 13.00 -19.35 -8.62
CA LEU A 415 13.49 -19.16 -7.25
C LEU A 415 14.96 -19.56 -7.09
N GLN A 416 15.47 -20.53 -7.86
CA GLN A 416 16.88 -20.94 -7.77
C GLN A 416 17.85 -19.76 -7.96
N THR A 417 17.51 -18.76 -8.76
CA THR A 417 18.40 -17.65 -9.10
C THR A 417 18.35 -16.49 -8.12
N TYR A 418 17.46 -16.55 -7.13
CA TYR A 418 17.30 -15.48 -6.15
C TYR A 418 18.47 -15.51 -5.15
N PRO A 419 18.92 -14.34 -4.67
CA PRO A 419 19.88 -14.29 -3.56
C PRO A 419 19.23 -14.82 -2.28
N SER A 420 19.97 -15.62 -1.50
CA SER A 420 19.54 -16.11 -0.18
C SER A 420 19.91 -15.15 0.96
N SER A 421 20.92 -14.30 0.74
CA SER A 421 21.44 -13.30 1.68
C SER A 421 21.85 -12.00 0.96
N ILE A 422 22.21 -10.95 1.70
CA ILE A 422 22.60 -9.64 1.10
C ILE A 422 23.89 -9.75 0.28
N GLU A 423 24.83 -10.58 0.73
CA GLU A 423 26.10 -10.82 0.07
C GLU A 423 25.93 -11.45 -1.33
N GLU A 424 24.82 -12.16 -1.56
CA GLU A 424 24.49 -12.82 -2.83
C GLU A 424 23.81 -11.89 -3.83
N VAL A 425 23.39 -10.67 -3.45
CA VAL A 425 22.61 -9.79 -4.34
C VAL A 425 23.38 -9.43 -5.61
N VAL A 426 24.64 -9.00 -5.49
CA VAL A 426 25.47 -8.68 -6.66
C VAL A 426 25.80 -9.94 -7.48
N PRO A 427 26.25 -11.06 -6.88
CA PRO A 427 26.40 -12.33 -7.59
C PRO A 427 25.16 -12.78 -8.37
N ALA A 428 23.99 -12.81 -7.74
CA ALA A 428 22.73 -13.24 -8.36
C ALA A 428 22.37 -12.37 -9.57
N PHE A 429 22.53 -11.04 -9.46
CA PHE A 429 22.24 -10.10 -10.53
C PHE A 429 23.37 -9.92 -11.56
N SER A 430 24.46 -10.66 -11.43
CA SER A 430 25.60 -10.67 -12.38
C SER A 430 25.89 -12.06 -12.97
N ASP A 431 25.19 -13.10 -12.50
CA ASP A 431 25.41 -14.48 -12.94
C ASP A 431 24.93 -14.71 -14.38
N CYS A 432 25.90 -14.85 -15.29
CA CYS A 432 25.68 -15.08 -16.71
C CYS A 432 25.51 -16.56 -17.08
N THR A 433 25.38 -17.47 -16.10
CA THR A 433 25.16 -18.90 -16.36
C THR A 433 23.94 -19.08 -17.27
N PRO A 434 24.09 -19.74 -18.44
CA PRO A 434 22.98 -19.96 -19.36
C PRO A 434 21.87 -20.82 -18.75
N THR A 435 20.62 -20.52 -19.08
CA THR A 435 19.47 -21.29 -18.59
C THR A 435 19.41 -22.67 -19.25
N ASP A 436 19.47 -23.72 -18.43
CA ASP A 436 19.32 -25.10 -18.88
C ASP A 436 17.84 -25.52 -18.86
N THR A 437 17.21 -25.47 -20.04
CA THR A 437 15.81 -25.84 -20.24
C THR A 437 15.50 -27.33 -20.09
N ASN A 438 16.52 -28.16 -19.82
CA ASN A 438 16.29 -29.53 -19.37
C ASN A 438 15.75 -29.60 -17.93
N TYR A 439 15.98 -28.57 -17.12
CA TYR A 439 15.62 -28.57 -15.70
C TYR A 439 14.73 -27.39 -15.31
N VAL A 440 14.89 -26.22 -15.94
CA VAL A 440 14.20 -24.99 -15.53
C VAL A 440 13.69 -24.16 -16.71
N ALA A 441 12.70 -23.31 -16.47
CA ALA A 441 12.05 -22.53 -17.52
C ALA A 441 12.90 -21.33 -17.98
N ASN A 442 12.94 -21.10 -19.30
CA ASN A 442 13.27 -19.78 -19.86
C ASN A 442 11.97 -18.97 -20.00
N ASP A 443 11.50 -18.44 -18.87
CA ASP A 443 10.18 -17.80 -18.78
C ASP A 443 10.05 -16.61 -19.75
N CYS A 444 8.93 -16.60 -20.50
CA CYS A 444 8.65 -15.71 -21.63
C CYS A 444 9.76 -15.59 -22.69
N ASN A 445 10.72 -16.53 -22.74
CA ASN A 445 11.94 -16.42 -23.55
C ASN A 445 12.80 -15.17 -23.21
N GLU A 446 12.71 -14.69 -21.98
CA GLU A 446 13.40 -13.49 -21.49
C GLU A 446 14.36 -13.77 -20.33
N SER A 447 14.50 -15.05 -19.96
CA SER A 447 15.29 -15.57 -18.85
C SER A 447 16.39 -16.50 -19.35
N GLY A 448 17.13 -16.08 -20.39
CA GLY A 448 18.15 -16.93 -21.04
C GLY A 448 19.44 -17.11 -20.22
N SER A 449 19.61 -16.36 -19.14
CA SER A 449 20.67 -16.52 -18.15
C SER A 449 20.14 -16.34 -16.73
N ALA A 450 20.92 -16.77 -15.73
CA ALA A 450 20.50 -16.76 -14.33
C ALA A 450 20.13 -15.36 -13.79
N TRP A 451 20.90 -14.31 -14.11
CA TRP A 451 20.56 -12.94 -13.70
C TRP A 451 19.28 -12.42 -14.37
N GLU A 452 19.03 -12.80 -15.63
CA GLU A 452 17.81 -12.44 -16.34
C GLU A 452 16.60 -13.14 -15.70
N ALA A 453 16.73 -14.42 -15.33
CA ALA A 453 15.71 -15.15 -14.58
C ALA A 453 15.46 -14.54 -13.19
N ALA A 454 16.50 -14.07 -12.48
CA ALA A 454 16.35 -13.38 -11.20
C ALA A 454 15.55 -12.08 -11.34
N ASN A 455 15.82 -11.28 -12.38
CA ASN A 455 15.04 -10.08 -12.70
C ASN A 455 13.56 -10.42 -12.95
N ILE A 456 13.30 -11.41 -13.80
CA ILE A 456 11.93 -11.82 -14.15
C ILE A 456 11.19 -12.32 -12.90
N GLY A 457 11.77 -13.23 -12.13
CA GLY A 457 11.11 -13.77 -10.95
C GLY A 457 10.86 -12.71 -9.87
N ILE A 458 11.91 -12.04 -9.40
CA ILE A 458 11.81 -11.07 -8.30
C ILE A 458 10.92 -9.89 -8.72
N GLY A 459 11.08 -9.44 -9.97
CA GLY A 459 10.38 -8.33 -10.57
C GLY A 459 8.90 -8.59 -10.86
N ALA A 460 8.56 -9.73 -11.46
CA ALA A 460 7.18 -10.08 -11.74
C ALA A 460 6.41 -10.36 -10.44
N HIS A 461 7.02 -10.99 -9.43
CA HIS A 461 6.37 -11.13 -8.13
C HIS A 461 6.16 -9.76 -7.44
N MET A 462 7.08 -8.80 -7.62
CA MET A 462 6.89 -7.42 -7.18
C MET A 462 5.73 -6.74 -7.93
N HIS A 463 5.56 -6.99 -9.22
CA HIS A 463 4.42 -6.52 -10.02
C HIS A 463 3.09 -7.03 -9.45
N GLU A 464 2.99 -8.33 -9.15
CA GLU A 464 1.77 -8.88 -8.53
C GLU A 464 1.52 -8.30 -7.13
N THR A 465 2.58 -8.05 -6.37
CA THR A 465 2.51 -7.33 -5.09
C THR A 465 2.02 -5.89 -5.28
N GLY A 466 2.34 -5.24 -6.41
CA GLY A 466 1.79 -3.94 -6.80
C GLY A 466 0.28 -3.98 -7.01
N HIS A 467 -0.25 -5.00 -7.71
CA HIS A 467 -1.70 -5.20 -7.86
C HIS A 467 -2.38 -5.41 -6.50
N LEU A 468 -1.77 -6.17 -5.60
CA LEU A 468 -2.24 -6.35 -4.22
C LEU A 468 -2.37 -5.01 -3.46
N PHE A 469 -1.52 -4.02 -3.76
CA PHE A 469 -1.60 -2.67 -3.20
C PHE A 469 -2.46 -1.69 -4.01
N GLY A 470 -3.19 -2.19 -5.02
CA GLY A 470 -4.16 -1.40 -5.79
C GLY A 470 -3.58 -0.67 -7.01
N CYS A 471 -2.37 -1.02 -7.46
CA CYS A 471 -1.81 -0.48 -8.69
C CYS A 471 -2.35 -1.27 -9.89
N PRO A 472 -2.99 -0.63 -10.89
CA PRO A 472 -3.34 -1.26 -12.16
C PRO A 472 -2.13 -1.30 -13.09
N HIS A 473 -2.28 -1.94 -14.26
CA HIS A 473 -1.30 -1.80 -15.33
C HIS A 473 -1.12 -0.34 -15.76
N GLN A 474 0.11 -0.02 -16.17
CA GLN A 474 0.52 1.31 -16.63
C GLN A 474 1.20 1.20 -17.99
N GLU A 475 1.46 2.33 -18.64
CA GLU A 475 2.15 2.37 -19.94
C GLU A 475 3.66 2.07 -19.86
N ASN A 476 4.25 2.16 -18.66
CA ASN A 476 5.63 1.82 -18.36
C ASN A 476 5.79 1.49 -16.87
N GLY A 477 7.00 1.14 -16.46
CA GLY A 477 7.36 0.83 -15.09
C GLY A 477 7.09 -0.63 -14.71
N VAL A 478 7.20 -0.90 -13.41
CA VAL A 478 7.01 -2.25 -12.84
C VAL A 478 5.63 -2.80 -13.19
N MET A 479 4.57 -1.98 -13.18
CA MET A 479 3.20 -2.38 -13.52
C MET A 479 2.97 -2.65 -15.01
N LEU A 480 4.02 -2.62 -15.83
CA LEU A 480 4.02 -3.20 -17.17
C LEU A 480 4.99 -4.39 -17.21
N ARG A 481 6.27 -4.12 -17.48
CA ARG A 481 7.31 -5.15 -17.56
C ARG A 481 8.73 -4.61 -17.41
N ASP A 482 8.90 -3.37 -16.93
CA ASP A 482 10.23 -2.76 -16.86
C ASP A 482 11.15 -3.48 -15.87
N TYR A 483 10.59 -4.31 -14.98
CA TYR A 483 11.34 -5.13 -14.03
C TYR A 483 12.30 -6.14 -14.69
N VAL A 484 12.27 -6.33 -16.01
CA VAL A 484 13.30 -7.07 -16.75
C VAL A 484 14.71 -6.48 -16.62
N THR A 485 14.83 -5.25 -16.11
CA THR A 485 16.09 -4.55 -15.77
C THR A 485 16.21 -4.25 -14.26
N LEU A 486 15.48 -4.96 -13.39
CA LEU A 486 15.47 -4.72 -11.94
C LEU A 486 16.87 -4.72 -11.29
N ASN A 487 17.78 -5.59 -11.77
CA ASN A 487 19.18 -5.63 -11.35
C ASN A 487 19.85 -4.26 -11.34
N ARG A 488 19.48 -3.40 -12.29
CA ARG A 488 20.05 -2.06 -12.44
C ARG A 488 19.87 -1.20 -11.19
N SER A 489 18.85 -1.43 -10.36
CA SER A 489 18.68 -0.71 -9.09
C SER A 489 19.62 -1.16 -7.97
N PHE A 490 20.28 -2.31 -8.13
CA PHE A 490 21.14 -2.93 -7.11
C PHE A 490 22.60 -3.09 -7.55
N THR A 491 22.88 -3.02 -8.85
CA THR A 491 24.23 -3.12 -9.41
C THR A 491 24.65 -1.84 -10.15
N THR A 492 25.95 -1.62 -10.26
CA THR A 492 26.55 -0.50 -11.01
C THR A 492 26.90 -0.88 -12.45
N ARG A 493 26.88 -2.18 -12.78
CA ARG A 493 27.07 -2.68 -14.12
C ARG A 493 26.03 -3.72 -14.46
N GLU A 494 25.51 -3.62 -15.67
CA GLU A 494 24.71 -4.67 -16.30
C GLU A 494 25.65 -5.63 -17.04
N PRO A 495 25.53 -6.95 -16.83
CA PRO A 495 26.27 -7.94 -17.60
C PRO A 495 25.72 -8.11 -19.04
N TYR A 496 26.26 -9.07 -19.80
CA TYR A 496 25.70 -9.39 -21.12
C TYR A 496 24.24 -9.90 -20.99
N SER A 497 23.33 -9.31 -21.75
CA SER A 497 21.94 -9.76 -21.84
C SER A 497 21.75 -10.68 -23.04
N THR A 498 21.32 -11.91 -22.77
CA THR A 498 20.98 -12.87 -23.81
C THR A 498 19.68 -12.47 -24.52
N ARG A 499 18.73 -11.88 -23.79
CA ARG A 499 17.45 -11.37 -24.31
C ARG A 499 17.63 -10.31 -25.38
N THR A 500 18.43 -9.27 -25.11
CA THR A 500 18.62 -8.13 -26.01
C THR A 500 19.88 -8.23 -26.87
N LYS A 501 20.73 -9.23 -26.62
CA LYS A 501 22.06 -9.42 -27.23
C LYS A 501 23.00 -8.22 -27.03
N SER A 502 22.82 -7.46 -25.95
CA SER A 502 23.64 -6.30 -25.61
C SER A 502 24.75 -6.66 -24.62
N LYS A 503 25.91 -6.03 -24.75
CA LYS A 503 27.08 -6.22 -23.86
C LYS A 503 26.87 -5.73 -22.42
N GLY A 504 25.79 -5.01 -22.14
CA GLY A 504 25.62 -4.30 -20.88
C GLY A 504 26.62 -3.16 -20.73
N GLY A 505 26.85 -2.70 -19.50
CA GLY A 505 27.71 -1.55 -19.23
C GLY A 505 27.44 -0.87 -17.90
N LEU A 506 27.98 0.35 -17.73
CA LEU A 506 27.71 1.17 -16.55
C LEU A 506 26.21 1.49 -16.46
N VAL A 507 25.65 1.34 -15.26
CA VAL A 507 24.25 1.59 -14.96
C VAL A 507 24.13 2.78 -14.01
N LEU A 508 23.42 3.81 -14.46
CA LEU A 508 23.09 4.99 -13.67
C LEU A 508 21.59 5.03 -13.36
N ALA A 509 21.18 6.00 -12.54
CA ALA A 509 19.79 6.11 -12.09
C ALA A 509 18.76 6.20 -13.23
N LYS A 510 19.14 6.80 -14.37
CA LYS A 510 18.29 6.92 -15.56
C LYS A 510 18.06 5.59 -16.30
N ASP A 511 18.89 4.59 -16.04
CA ASP A 511 18.86 3.30 -16.73
C ASP A 511 18.03 2.27 -15.94
N GLU A 512 17.69 2.58 -14.68
CA GLU A 512 16.91 1.73 -13.76
C GLU A 512 15.44 1.63 -14.17
N CYS A 513 14.80 0.49 -13.86
CA CYS A 513 13.34 0.44 -13.87
C CYS A 513 12.75 1.31 -12.76
N ALA A 514 11.49 1.71 -12.91
CA ALA A 514 10.80 2.58 -11.94
C ALA A 514 9.38 2.11 -11.65
N TRP A 515 8.83 2.56 -10.52
CA TRP A 515 7.38 2.61 -10.35
C TRP A 515 6.84 3.77 -11.17
N HIS A 516 5.71 3.57 -11.86
CA HIS A 516 5.07 4.67 -12.56
C HIS A 516 4.62 5.75 -11.56
N ARG A 517 4.53 7.01 -11.99
CA ARG A 517 4.14 8.12 -11.11
C ARG A 517 2.78 7.87 -10.45
N LEU A 518 1.81 7.35 -11.22
CA LEU A 518 0.48 7.00 -10.73
C LEU A 518 0.48 5.87 -9.69
N ASP A 519 1.43 4.94 -9.76
CA ASP A 519 1.59 3.87 -8.76
C ASP A 519 2.13 4.44 -7.45
N CYS A 520 3.14 5.31 -7.54
CA CYS A 520 3.68 6.03 -6.39
C CYS A 520 2.61 6.88 -5.67
N LEU A 521 1.71 7.53 -6.41
CA LEU A 521 0.59 8.28 -5.83
C LEU A 521 -0.41 7.37 -5.11
N ARG A 522 -0.68 6.17 -5.64
CA ARG A 522 -1.50 5.15 -4.97
C ARG A 522 -0.86 4.68 -3.68
N PHE A 523 0.44 4.40 -3.72
CA PHE A 523 1.20 4.05 -2.52
C PHE A 523 1.14 5.16 -1.47
N LYS A 524 1.26 6.44 -1.83
CA LYS A 524 1.12 7.55 -0.85
C LYS A 524 -0.22 7.51 -0.11
N GLY A 525 -1.32 7.17 -0.79
CA GLY A 525 -2.64 7.04 -0.16
C GLY A 525 -2.86 5.73 0.62
N HIS A 526 -2.03 4.71 0.39
CA HIS A 526 -2.28 3.36 0.87
C HIS A 526 -1.91 3.14 2.36
N PRO A 527 -2.72 2.42 3.16
CA PRO A 527 -2.45 2.08 4.56
C PRO A 527 -1.06 1.55 4.88
N CYS A 528 -0.57 0.60 4.09
CA CYS A 528 0.74 -0.02 4.30
C CYS A 528 1.93 0.94 4.13
N PHE A 529 1.75 2.10 3.49
CA PHE A 529 2.83 3.04 3.13
C PHE A 529 2.81 4.32 3.97
N ALA A 530 1.99 4.35 5.02
CA ALA A 530 1.91 5.46 5.95
C ALA A 530 3.24 5.64 6.71
N LEU A 531 3.66 6.89 6.86
CA LEU A 531 4.79 7.26 7.69
C LEU A 531 4.30 7.71 9.08
N PRO A 532 5.09 7.53 10.14
CA PRO A 532 4.77 8.07 11.47
C PRO A 532 4.58 9.60 11.50
N THR A 533 5.18 10.31 10.55
CA THR A 533 5.07 11.78 10.41
C THR A 533 3.86 12.23 9.60
N ASP A 534 3.07 11.30 9.06
CA ASP A 534 1.87 11.67 8.31
C ASP A 534 0.78 12.21 9.21
N PRO A 535 -0.06 13.14 8.70
CA PRO A 535 -1.28 13.48 9.40
C PRO A 535 -2.19 12.25 9.56
N PRO A 536 -3.05 12.22 10.59
CA PRO A 536 -4.03 11.16 10.75
C PRO A 536 -4.84 10.95 9.46
N ARG A 537 -4.98 9.69 9.04
CA ARG A 537 -5.72 9.37 7.82
C ARG A 537 -7.18 9.83 7.95
N PRO A 538 -7.71 10.62 7.00
CA PRO A 538 -9.13 10.94 6.96
C PRO A 538 -9.96 9.66 6.76
N SER A 539 -11.07 9.52 7.49
CA SER A 539 -11.97 8.37 7.36
C SER A 539 -12.90 8.44 6.15
N ASP A 540 -13.07 9.64 5.57
CA ASP A 540 -13.92 9.86 4.40
C ASP A 540 -13.09 9.77 3.12
N GLU A 541 -13.28 8.66 2.40
CA GLU A 541 -12.65 8.39 1.12
C GLU A 541 -13.42 8.96 -0.07
N SER A 542 -14.63 9.50 0.15
CA SER A 542 -15.53 9.85 -0.93
C SER A 542 -15.04 11.00 -1.79
N VAL A 543 -15.30 10.87 -3.10
CA VAL A 543 -15.16 11.92 -4.09
C VAL A 543 -16.55 12.20 -4.64
N GLN A 544 -16.87 13.47 -4.80
CA GLN A 544 -18.15 13.88 -5.34
C GLN A 544 -17.94 14.88 -6.48
N VAL A 545 -18.76 14.77 -7.51
CA VAL A 545 -18.63 15.55 -8.75
C VAL A 545 -19.99 16.09 -9.15
N TRP A 546 -20.06 17.39 -9.41
CA TRP A 546 -21.28 18.05 -9.83
C TRP A 546 -21.03 19.17 -10.82
N LEU A 547 -22.00 19.36 -11.71
CA LEU A 547 -22.03 20.46 -12.64
C LEU A 547 -22.43 21.76 -11.90
N VAL A 548 -21.79 22.85 -12.28
CA VAL A 548 -22.11 24.22 -11.87
C VAL A 548 -22.33 25.06 -13.12
N ASP A 549 -22.90 26.26 -12.95
CA ASP A 549 -23.16 27.15 -14.07
C ASP A 549 -21.89 27.51 -14.86
N GLY A 550 -22.07 27.88 -16.14
CA GLY A 550 -20.96 28.15 -17.05
C GLY A 550 -20.27 26.91 -17.64
N GLY A 551 -20.79 25.70 -17.38
CA GLY A 551 -20.18 24.45 -17.87
C GLY A 551 -19.00 23.97 -17.02
N ASN A 552 -18.81 24.58 -15.85
CA ASN A 552 -17.79 24.21 -14.88
C ASN A 552 -18.23 22.97 -14.09
N VAL A 553 -17.31 22.05 -13.83
CA VAL A 553 -17.56 20.88 -12.98
C VAL A 553 -16.77 21.05 -11.70
N VAL A 554 -17.44 20.96 -10.57
CA VAL A 554 -16.81 21.03 -9.26
C VAL A 554 -16.66 19.62 -8.71
N VAL A 555 -15.42 19.28 -8.35
CA VAL A 555 -15.04 18.07 -7.66
C VAL A 555 -14.82 18.42 -6.20
N THR A 556 -15.39 17.64 -5.28
CA THR A 556 -15.10 17.76 -3.84
C THR A 556 -14.73 16.44 -3.21
N ALA A 557 -13.84 16.51 -2.22
CA ALA A 557 -13.49 15.40 -1.36
C ALA A 557 -13.14 15.95 0.02
N ALA A 558 -13.75 15.42 1.09
CA ALA A 558 -13.51 15.91 2.46
C ALA A 558 -12.04 15.73 2.88
N SER A 559 -11.41 14.64 2.41
CA SER A 559 -9.99 14.37 2.57
C SER A 559 -9.07 15.21 1.68
N GLY A 560 -9.62 15.89 0.67
CA GLY A 560 -8.87 16.48 -0.44
C GLY A 560 -8.87 15.62 -1.70
N VAL A 561 -8.82 16.28 -2.85
CA VAL A 561 -8.62 15.66 -4.17
C VAL A 561 -7.12 15.47 -4.38
N ALA A 562 -6.68 14.25 -4.71
CA ALA A 562 -5.26 13.93 -4.86
C ALA A 562 -4.79 14.08 -6.31
N TYR A 563 -5.49 13.42 -7.24
CA TYR A 563 -5.20 13.49 -8.67
C TYR A 563 -6.42 13.03 -9.47
N LEU A 564 -6.43 13.35 -10.75
CA LEU A 564 -7.36 12.78 -11.72
C LEU A 564 -6.62 12.18 -12.90
N GLU A 565 -7.17 11.11 -13.44
CA GLU A 565 -6.73 10.42 -14.64
C GLU A 565 -7.71 10.72 -15.78
N ILE A 566 -7.20 10.98 -16.98
CA ILE A 566 -7.97 11.33 -18.17
C ILE A 566 -7.84 10.20 -19.18
N TYR A 567 -8.96 9.61 -19.56
CA TYR A 567 -9.06 8.56 -20.58
C TYR A 567 -9.82 9.09 -21.79
N THR A 568 -9.34 8.74 -22.97
CA THR A 568 -10.01 8.99 -24.24
C THR A 568 -10.62 7.70 -24.80
N GLU A 569 -11.51 7.82 -25.77
CA GLU A 569 -12.15 6.66 -26.41
C GLU A 569 -11.10 5.68 -26.98
N GLY A 570 -11.20 4.41 -26.56
CA GLY A 570 -10.26 3.35 -26.95
C GLY A 570 -9.05 3.18 -26.04
N ASP A 571 -8.89 4.01 -25.00
CA ASP A 571 -7.82 3.85 -24.02
C ASP A 571 -8.11 2.73 -23.02
N ASP A 572 -7.19 1.78 -22.94
CA ASP A 572 -7.15 0.75 -21.90
C ASP A 572 -6.21 1.14 -20.74
N LEU A 573 -5.36 2.17 -20.93
CA LEU A 573 -4.37 2.68 -19.97
C LEU A 573 -4.48 4.20 -19.84
N CYS A 574 -4.06 4.74 -18.69
CA CYS A 574 -3.99 6.19 -18.48
C CYS A 574 -2.69 6.75 -19.05
N HIS A 575 -2.80 7.70 -19.99
CA HIS A 575 -1.65 8.41 -20.58
C HIS A 575 -1.50 9.85 -20.07
N VAL A 576 -2.58 10.45 -19.54
CA VAL A 576 -2.59 11.84 -19.11
C VAL A 576 -3.30 11.96 -17.76
N TRP A 577 -2.64 12.57 -16.79
CA TRP A 577 -3.20 12.82 -15.46
C TRP A 577 -2.89 14.24 -14.99
N GLN A 578 -3.58 14.65 -13.93
CA GLN A 578 -3.34 15.90 -13.24
C GLN A 578 -3.30 15.66 -11.73
N GLU A 579 -2.22 16.08 -11.10
CA GLU A 579 -2.05 16.06 -9.65
C GLU A 579 -2.57 17.36 -9.02
N PHE A 580 -3.13 17.26 -7.81
CA PHE A 580 -3.63 18.40 -7.03
C PHE A 580 -2.95 18.44 -5.67
N GLY A 581 -2.63 19.66 -5.20
CA GLY A 581 -1.86 19.86 -3.97
C GLY A 581 -0.49 19.17 -4.01
N ASP A 582 0.13 18.98 -2.85
CA ASP A 582 1.48 18.46 -2.72
C ASP A 582 1.60 16.92 -2.79
N GLY A 583 0.88 16.29 -3.74
CA GLY A 583 1.46 15.12 -4.42
C GLY A 583 2.86 15.42 -4.97
N ASN A 584 3.04 16.65 -5.50
CA ASN A 584 4.19 17.55 -5.26
C ASN A 584 3.98 18.98 -5.84
N GLY A 585 2.73 19.44 -6.02
CA GLY A 585 2.38 20.72 -6.64
C GLY A 585 2.02 21.81 -5.63
N ASN A 586 3.03 22.58 -5.19
CA ASN A 586 3.03 23.96 -4.66
C ASN A 586 1.73 24.56 -4.07
N GLY A 587 0.96 23.82 -3.26
CA GLY A 587 -0.25 24.38 -2.68
C GLY A 587 -0.92 23.49 -1.62
N PRO A 588 -1.78 24.09 -0.78
CA PRO A 588 -2.54 23.37 0.23
C PRO A 588 -3.42 22.28 -0.40
N ILE A 589 -3.70 21.22 0.38
CA ILE A 589 -4.64 20.16 -0.01
C ILE A 589 -5.97 20.79 -0.41
N GLN A 590 -6.37 20.60 -1.67
CA GLN A 590 -7.59 21.18 -2.21
C GLN A 590 -8.75 20.22 -1.96
N LYS A 591 -9.66 20.62 -1.07
CA LYS A 591 -10.93 19.90 -0.84
C LYS A 591 -11.94 20.09 -1.97
N GLN A 592 -11.74 21.12 -2.78
CA GLN A 592 -12.58 21.46 -3.91
C GLN A 592 -11.70 21.85 -5.10
N VAL A 593 -12.01 21.28 -6.26
CA VAL A 593 -11.33 21.56 -7.54
C VAL A 593 -12.39 21.88 -8.58
N ILE A 594 -12.16 22.92 -9.37
CA ILE A 594 -13.01 23.27 -10.52
C ILE A 594 -12.33 22.73 -11.78
N LEU A 595 -13.09 22.04 -12.62
CA LEU A 595 -12.65 21.48 -13.88
C LEU A 595 -13.45 22.12 -15.02
N THR A 596 -12.75 22.50 -16.09
CA THR A 596 -13.39 22.93 -17.34
C THR A 596 -13.05 21.98 -18.48
N GLU A 597 -13.96 21.84 -19.44
CA GLU A 597 -13.71 20.99 -20.61
C GLU A 597 -12.49 21.47 -21.43
N GLN A 598 -12.30 22.79 -21.49
CA GLN A 598 -11.16 23.41 -22.17
C GLN A 598 -9.83 23.01 -21.55
N GLU A 599 -9.71 23.04 -20.22
CA GLU A 599 -8.49 22.63 -19.50
C GLU A 599 -8.19 21.15 -19.71
N LEU A 600 -9.20 20.28 -19.58
CA LEU A 600 -9.04 18.84 -19.76
C LEU A 600 -8.60 18.50 -21.18
N ARG A 601 -9.25 19.08 -22.20
CA ARG A 601 -8.86 18.89 -23.61
C ARG A 601 -7.50 19.52 -23.92
N GLY A 602 -7.14 20.61 -23.26
CA GLY A 602 -5.85 21.28 -23.42
C GLY A 602 -4.65 20.39 -23.04
N ARG A 603 -4.85 19.47 -22.09
CA ARG A 603 -3.83 18.49 -21.65
C ARG A 603 -3.64 17.32 -22.62
N LEU A 604 -4.61 17.07 -23.51
CA LEU A 604 -4.53 15.97 -24.45
C LEU A 604 -3.68 16.32 -25.69
N PRO A 605 -3.03 15.32 -26.30
CA PRO A 605 -2.45 15.43 -27.63
C PRO A 605 -3.44 15.97 -28.66
N ALA A 606 -2.96 16.74 -29.63
CA ALA A 606 -3.79 17.51 -30.57
C ALA A 606 -4.83 16.67 -31.34
N ASP A 607 -4.45 15.45 -31.71
CA ASP A 607 -5.28 14.44 -32.40
C ASP A 607 -6.42 13.89 -31.54
N ARG A 608 -6.25 13.89 -30.21
CA ARG A 608 -7.23 13.33 -29.25
C ARG A 608 -8.11 14.37 -28.57
N ARG A 609 -7.87 15.66 -28.82
CA ARG A 609 -8.64 16.75 -28.20
C ARG A 609 -10.12 16.75 -28.53
N LYS A 610 -10.58 15.99 -29.54
CA LYS A 610 -12.00 15.87 -29.92
C LYS A 610 -12.66 14.59 -29.40
N SER A 611 -11.90 13.66 -28.84
CA SER A 611 -12.41 12.38 -28.34
C SER A 611 -13.34 12.56 -27.15
N LYS A 612 -14.16 11.55 -26.88
CA LYS A 612 -14.95 11.44 -25.66
C LYS A 612 -14.02 11.31 -24.45
N LEU A 613 -14.36 12.00 -23.36
CA LEU A 613 -13.56 12.05 -22.14
C LEU A 613 -14.21 11.21 -21.03
N LYS A 614 -13.43 10.30 -20.47
CA LYS A 614 -13.71 9.62 -19.20
C LYS A 614 -12.70 10.09 -18.16
N LEU A 615 -13.17 10.37 -16.93
CA LEU A 615 -12.31 10.79 -15.83
C LEU A 615 -12.37 9.80 -14.67
N SER A 616 -11.23 9.50 -14.07
CA SER A 616 -11.08 8.74 -12.82
C SER A 616 -10.46 9.68 -11.80
N ILE A 617 -11.21 10.08 -10.78
CA ILE A 617 -10.80 11.08 -9.80
C ILE A 617 -10.51 10.38 -8.48
N LYS A 618 -9.36 10.66 -7.87
CA LYS A 618 -8.90 10.02 -6.64
C LYS A 618 -8.82 11.00 -5.47
N SER A 619 -9.27 10.58 -4.29
CA SER A 619 -9.13 11.34 -3.04
C SER A 619 -7.80 11.04 -2.34
N VAL A 620 -7.37 11.93 -1.44
CA VAL A 620 -6.17 11.73 -0.61
C VAL A 620 -6.32 10.51 0.31
N ALA A 621 -7.54 10.19 0.74
CA ALA A 621 -7.81 9.02 1.57
C ALA A 621 -7.87 7.70 0.77
N GLY A 622 -7.74 7.74 -0.56
CA GLY A 622 -7.63 6.56 -1.42
C GLY A 622 -8.92 6.14 -2.12
N GLY A 623 -10.03 6.84 -1.93
CA GLY A 623 -11.26 6.59 -2.65
C GLY A 623 -11.26 7.17 -4.06
N SER A 624 -12.26 6.77 -4.86
CA SER A 624 -12.33 7.13 -6.26
C SER A 624 -13.75 7.34 -6.77
N HIS A 625 -13.90 8.23 -7.75
CA HIS A 625 -15.14 8.43 -8.50
C HIS A 625 -14.88 8.49 -10.01
N GLU A 626 -15.69 7.76 -10.77
CA GLU A 626 -15.58 7.66 -12.24
C GLU A 626 -16.66 8.50 -12.92
N VAL A 627 -16.24 9.31 -13.89
CA VAL A 627 -17.12 10.06 -14.80
C VAL A 627 -16.97 9.44 -16.19
N GLU A 628 -17.91 8.57 -16.56
CA GLU A 628 -17.86 7.81 -17.84
C GLU A 628 -17.98 8.69 -19.10
N ASP A 629 -18.59 9.86 -18.98
CA ASP A 629 -18.75 10.81 -20.09
C ASP A 629 -18.82 12.25 -19.56
N PHE A 630 -17.71 12.97 -19.67
CA PHE A 630 -17.62 14.35 -19.21
C PHE A 630 -18.52 15.31 -20.00
N SER A 631 -18.63 15.12 -21.31
CA SER A 631 -19.46 15.98 -22.17
C SER A 631 -20.95 15.75 -21.90
N LEU A 632 -21.36 14.52 -21.59
CA LEU A 632 -22.72 14.24 -21.12
C LEU A 632 -22.98 14.93 -19.77
N LEU A 633 -22.03 14.86 -18.85
CA LEU A 633 -22.13 15.53 -17.54
C LEU A 633 -22.34 17.04 -17.69
N THR A 634 -21.64 17.71 -18.61
CA THR A 634 -21.75 19.17 -18.84
C THR A 634 -22.92 19.60 -19.72
N SER A 635 -23.59 18.64 -20.38
CA SER A 635 -24.68 18.89 -21.32
C SER A 635 -25.95 19.47 -20.67
N LYS A 636 -26.88 19.95 -21.52
CA LYS A 636 -28.23 20.37 -21.09
C LYS A 636 -29.02 19.23 -20.45
N ALA A 637 -28.69 17.96 -20.74
CA ALA A 637 -29.36 16.81 -20.13
C ALA A 637 -29.08 16.71 -18.63
N SER A 638 -28.03 17.35 -18.12
CA SER A 638 -27.72 17.41 -16.69
C SER A 638 -28.28 18.65 -16.01
N ARG A 639 -29.12 19.44 -16.70
CA ARG A 639 -29.73 20.68 -16.18
C ARG A 639 -31.25 20.53 -16.12
N LEU A 640 -31.84 21.00 -15.03
CA LEU A 640 -33.28 21.03 -14.81
C LEU A 640 -33.69 22.44 -14.40
N LYS A 641 -34.63 23.05 -15.13
CA LYS A 641 -35.20 24.33 -14.72
C LYS A 641 -36.34 24.06 -13.73
N LEU A 642 -36.20 24.58 -12.51
CA LEU A 642 -37.22 24.49 -11.47
C LEU A 642 -38.39 25.43 -11.78
N SER A 643 -39.55 25.17 -11.20
CA SER A 643 -40.78 25.95 -11.40
C SER A 643 -40.64 27.42 -10.95
N ASN A 644 -39.75 27.70 -10.00
CA ASN A 644 -39.41 29.05 -9.54
C ASN A 644 -38.39 29.78 -10.44
N GLY A 645 -38.01 29.19 -11.58
CA GLY A 645 -37.06 29.76 -12.53
C GLY A 645 -35.58 29.46 -12.26
N GLN A 646 -35.25 28.89 -11.10
CA GLN A 646 -33.88 28.51 -10.76
C GLN A 646 -33.40 27.30 -11.57
N LEU A 647 -32.09 27.16 -11.73
CA LEU A 647 -31.47 26.00 -12.36
C LEU A 647 -31.00 25.01 -11.29
N ALA A 648 -31.42 23.76 -11.44
CA ALA A 648 -30.91 22.61 -10.72
C ALA A 648 -30.02 21.77 -11.64
N PHE A 649 -29.04 21.10 -11.05
CA PHE A 649 -28.08 20.27 -11.77
C PHE A 649 -28.20 18.82 -11.30
N ARG A 650 -28.23 17.89 -12.24
CA ARG A 650 -28.21 16.46 -11.95
C ARG A 650 -26.82 16.06 -11.50
N SER A 651 -26.73 15.33 -10.40
CA SER A 651 -25.50 14.64 -10.00
C SER A 651 -25.31 13.36 -10.81
N SER A 652 -24.18 12.68 -10.60
CA SER A 652 -24.01 11.31 -11.09
C SER A 652 -25.14 10.42 -10.57
N LYS A 653 -25.69 9.54 -11.42
CA LYS A 653 -26.76 8.62 -11.01
C LYS A 653 -26.26 7.74 -9.86
N LEU A 654 -27.01 7.73 -8.77
CA LEU A 654 -26.73 6.91 -7.59
C LEU A 654 -27.57 5.62 -7.67
N GLY A 655 -26.97 4.47 -7.33
CA GLY A 655 -27.60 3.15 -7.38
C GLY A 655 -27.26 2.30 -8.62
N PHE A 656 -26.87 1.04 -8.39
CA PHE A 656 -26.46 0.06 -9.43
C PHE A 656 -27.60 -0.86 -9.85
N SER A 657 -28.78 -0.32 -10.13
CA SER A 657 -29.96 -1.15 -10.35
C SER A 657 -30.00 -1.74 -11.77
N GLN A 658 -29.12 -2.69 -12.05
CA GLN A 658 -29.28 -3.62 -13.19
C GLN A 658 -30.24 -4.78 -12.85
N MET A 659 -31.00 -4.67 -11.75
CA MET A 659 -32.02 -5.67 -11.39
C MET A 659 -33.28 -5.47 -12.21
N GLU A 660 -33.92 -6.58 -12.57
CA GLU A 660 -35.23 -6.60 -13.21
C GLU A 660 -36.27 -5.93 -12.29
N GLY A 661 -37.04 -4.99 -12.84
CA GLY A 661 -38.05 -4.22 -12.09
C GLY A 661 -37.55 -2.94 -11.39
N SER A 662 -36.28 -2.57 -11.58
CA SER A 662 -35.77 -1.31 -11.04
C SER A 662 -36.37 -0.09 -11.76
N GLN A 663 -36.78 0.92 -11.00
CA GLN A 663 -37.32 2.17 -11.55
C GLN A 663 -36.38 3.34 -11.25
N SER A 664 -36.22 4.23 -12.23
CA SER A 664 -35.51 5.49 -12.02
C SER A 664 -36.49 6.47 -11.39
N GLU A 665 -36.10 7.05 -10.26
CA GLU A 665 -36.88 8.05 -9.56
C GLU A 665 -36.07 9.35 -9.47
N GLU A 666 -36.72 10.49 -9.70
CA GLU A 666 -36.15 11.83 -9.59
C GLU A 666 -37.16 12.70 -8.82
N THR A 667 -36.74 13.26 -7.68
CA THR A 667 -37.61 14.05 -6.81
C THR A 667 -36.97 15.40 -6.54
N ILE A 668 -37.72 16.47 -6.79
CA ILE A 668 -37.33 17.83 -6.42
C ILE A 668 -37.81 18.07 -5.00
N PHE A 669 -36.92 18.51 -4.12
CA PHE A 669 -37.30 18.84 -2.76
C PHE A 669 -38.24 20.04 -2.70
N SER A 670 -39.30 19.91 -1.90
CA SER A 670 -40.29 20.98 -1.71
C SER A 670 -39.63 22.23 -1.14
N SER A 671 -38.65 22.05 -0.24
CA SER A 671 -37.82 23.14 0.31
C SER A 671 -36.97 23.88 -0.74
N ALA A 672 -36.67 23.27 -1.89
CA ALA A 672 -35.94 23.94 -2.98
C ALA A 672 -36.84 24.91 -3.76
N ILE A 673 -38.16 24.69 -3.75
CA ILE A 673 -39.15 25.51 -4.45
C ILE A 673 -39.78 26.51 -3.48
N GLN A 674 -40.15 26.06 -2.29
CA GLN A 674 -40.80 26.83 -1.23
C GLN A 674 -39.79 27.16 -0.14
N GLN A 675 -39.20 28.37 -0.20
CA GLN A 675 -38.14 28.79 0.72
C GLN A 675 -38.57 28.84 2.19
N THR A 676 -39.86 28.91 2.46
CA THR A 676 -40.42 28.89 3.83
C THR A 676 -40.53 27.50 4.41
N LYS A 677 -40.28 26.44 3.64
CA LYS A 677 -40.50 25.05 4.07
C LYS A 677 -39.19 24.42 4.53
N LEU A 678 -39.07 24.20 5.84
CA LEU A 678 -37.87 23.63 6.43
C LEU A 678 -37.93 22.10 6.53
N MET A 679 -36.87 21.41 6.10
CA MET A 679 -36.69 19.97 6.32
C MET A 679 -36.17 19.75 7.74
N THR A 680 -36.85 18.93 8.52
CA THR A 680 -36.58 18.74 9.96
C THR A 680 -36.06 17.36 10.30
N CYS A 681 -36.34 16.35 9.47
CA CYS A 681 -35.87 14.99 9.71
C CYS A 681 -35.64 14.25 8.38
N VAL A 682 -34.61 13.40 8.35
CA VAL A 682 -34.44 12.39 7.31
C VAL A 682 -34.60 11.03 7.96
N ARG A 683 -35.54 10.23 7.47
CA ARG A 683 -35.75 8.86 7.88
C ARG A 683 -35.23 7.92 6.80
N VAL A 684 -34.34 7.02 7.17
CA VAL A 684 -33.72 6.06 6.27
C VAL A 684 -34.36 4.69 6.50
N PHE A 685 -35.03 4.15 5.49
CA PHE A 685 -35.58 2.80 5.49
C PHE A 685 -34.52 1.84 4.95
N HIS A 686 -34.10 0.92 5.78
CA HIS A 686 -33.03 -0.02 5.45
C HIS A 686 -33.24 -1.36 6.14
N GLY A 687 -32.76 -2.42 5.52
CA GLY A 687 -32.64 -3.74 6.12
C GLY A 687 -31.25 -4.30 5.82
N PHE A 688 -31.19 -5.26 4.89
CA PHE A 688 -29.91 -5.68 4.31
C PHE A 688 -29.29 -4.59 3.40
N ALA A 689 -30.14 -3.74 2.84
CA ALA A 689 -29.83 -2.69 1.89
C ALA A 689 -30.61 -1.41 2.22
N LEU A 690 -30.30 -0.31 1.53
CA LEU A 690 -31.14 0.88 1.54
C LEU A 690 -32.39 0.63 0.69
N ASP A 691 -33.56 0.67 1.33
CA ASP A 691 -34.86 0.47 0.68
C ASP A 691 -35.48 1.80 0.27
N GLY A 692 -35.31 2.84 1.09
CA GLY A 692 -35.82 4.17 0.79
C GLY A 692 -35.33 5.24 1.76
N ILE A 693 -35.50 6.50 1.37
CA ILE A 693 -35.19 7.67 2.19
C ILE A 693 -36.42 8.56 2.19
N GLU A 694 -36.89 8.93 3.38
CA GLU A 694 -38.01 9.84 3.56
C GLU A 694 -37.52 11.15 4.16
N PHE A 695 -37.83 12.25 3.49
CA PHE A 695 -37.49 13.61 3.88
C PHE A 695 -38.72 14.23 4.51
N ILE A 696 -38.65 14.57 5.79
CA ILE A 696 -39.78 15.06 6.60
C ILE A 696 -39.57 16.56 6.86
N TYR A 697 -40.63 17.34 6.69
CA TYR A 697 -40.65 18.79 6.83
C TYR A 697 -41.35 19.23 8.13
N GLU A 698 -41.16 20.48 8.51
CA GLU A 698 -41.74 21.06 9.74
C GLU A 698 -43.28 21.02 9.77
N ASP A 699 -43.92 21.08 8.60
CA ASP A 699 -45.37 20.98 8.42
C ASP A 699 -45.89 19.53 8.47
N SER A 700 -45.04 18.59 8.91
CA SER A 700 -45.29 17.15 8.96
C SER A 700 -45.52 16.47 7.60
N THR A 701 -45.34 17.20 6.50
CA THR A 701 -45.33 16.56 5.17
C THR A 701 -44.02 15.82 4.95
N SER A 702 -44.02 14.84 4.04
CA SER A 702 -42.82 14.11 3.68
C SER A 702 -42.71 13.81 2.19
N GLN A 703 -41.48 13.64 1.72
CA GLN A 703 -41.17 13.11 0.39
C GLN A 703 -40.39 11.81 0.56
N LEU A 704 -41.00 10.69 0.18
CA LEU A 704 -40.35 9.37 0.17
C LEU A 704 -39.68 9.15 -1.19
N PHE A 705 -38.46 8.66 -1.15
CA PHE A 705 -37.69 8.16 -2.28
C PHE A 705 -37.46 6.66 -2.08
N GLY A 706 -37.88 5.81 -3.02
CA GLY A 706 -37.84 4.36 -2.86
C GLY A 706 -39.00 3.83 -1.99
N LYS A 707 -38.73 2.83 -1.13
CA LYS A 707 -39.75 2.08 -0.38
C LYS A 707 -39.49 2.12 1.13
N ARG A 708 -40.56 2.01 1.92
CA ARG A 708 -40.49 1.80 3.37
C ARG A 708 -40.21 0.33 3.71
N GLY A 709 -39.11 -0.20 3.19
CA GLY A 709 -38.68 -1.58 3.39
C GLY A 709 -37.72 -1.76 4.56
N GLY A 710 -37.45 -3.02 4.90
CA GLY A 710 -36.42 -3.38 5.88
C GLY A 710 -36.90 -3.27 7.33
N GLN A 711 -36.13 -2.57 8.16
CA GLN A 711 -36.39 -2.33 9.58
C GLN A 711 -37.66 -1.48 9.75
N SER A 712 -38.61 -1.99 10.55
CA SER A 712 -39.83 -1.28 10.91
C SER A 712 -39.53 0.10 11.49
N GLY A 713 -40.12 1.13 10.89
CA GLY A 713 -39.96 2.53 11.32
C GLY A 713 -38.70 3.24 10.79
N GLY A 714 -37.75 2.53 10.18
CA GLY A 714 -36.50 3.10 9.70
C GLY A 714 -35.61 3.68 10.81
N SER A 715 -34.55 4.39 10.41
CA SER A 715 -33.67 5.14 11.31
C SER A 715 -33.81 6.63 11.05
N GLU A 716 -34.12 7.40 12.10
CA GLU A 716 -34.35 8.84 12.01
C GLU A 716 -33.11 9.66 12.33
N PHE A 717 -32.91 10.71 11.54
CA PHE A 717 -31.86 11.69 11.69
C PHE A 717 -32.50 13.08 11.72
N ASN A 718 -32.66 13.62 12.93
CA ASN A 718 -33.22 14.96 13.12
C ASN A 718 -32.21 16.04 12.73
N LEU A 719 -32.69 17.05 12.02
CA LEU A 719 -31.89 18.13 11.47
C LEU A 719 -32.00 19.37 12.39
N GLY A 720 -30.87 19.93 12.81
CA GLY A 720 -30.83 21.19 13.55
C GLY A 720 -31.01 22.39 12.63
N THR A 721 -31.29 23.57 13.19
CA THR A 721 -31.60 24.84 12.49
C THR A 721 -30.49 25.39 11.58
N CYS A 722 -29.31 24.78 11.54
CA CYS A 722 -28.23 25.15 10.62
C CYS A 722 -27.35 23.92 10.37
N THR A 723 -27.73 23.08 9.41
CA THR A 723 -26.94 21.88 9.11
C THR A 723 -27.01 21.54 7.62
N ILE A 724 -25.85 21.61 6.96
CA ILE A 724 -25.61 21.01 5.65
C ILE A 724 -25.44 19.51 5.89
N PHE A 725 -26.25 18.66 5.26
CA PHE A 725 -26.15 17.22 5.46
C PHE A 725 -25.20 16.56 4.47
N HIS A 726 -24.46 15.55 4.95
CA HIS A 726 -23.62 14.58 4.23
C HIS A 726 -23.95 13.09 4.50
N ILE A 727 -25.10 12.57 4.04
CA ILE A 727 -25.46 11.14 3.81
C ILE A 727 -24.49 10.47 2.80
N LEU A 728 -23.30 10.08 3.25
CA LEU A 728 -22.37 9.27 2.48
C LEU A 728 -22.80 7.82 2.50
N VAL A 729 -22.78 7.18 1.34
CA VAL A 729 -23.18 5.79 1.22
C VAL A 729 -22.23 5.17 0.17
N GLY A 730 -21.30 4.29 0.59
CA GLY A 730 -20.11 3.85 -0.17
C GLY A 730 -20.08 2.38 -0.62
N HIS A 731 -19.40 2.11 -1.74
CA HIS A 731 -19.32 0.83 -2.47
C HIS A 731 -19.29 -0.49 -1.66
N PRO A 732 -19.93 -1.58 -2.14
CA PRO A 732 -19.59 -2.93 -1.72
C PRO A 732 -18.32 -3.39 -2.43
N ILE A 733 -17.39 -3.95 -1.66
CA ILE A 733 -16.29 -4.76 -2.19
C ILE A 733 -16.89 -6.09 -2.64
N ALA A 734 -16.59 -6.52 -3.87
CA ALA A 734 -17.15 -7.74 -4.47
C ALA A 734 -16.54 -9.00 -3.83
N ASP A 735 -17.39 -9.89 -3.31
CA ASP A 735 -17.17 -11.33 -3.10
C ASP A 735 -18.56 -12.00 -3.02
N PHE A 736 -18.77 -13.15 -3.67
CA PHE A 736 -20.03 -13.92 -3.58
C PHE A 736 -19.78 -15.44 -3.59
N VAL A 737 -20.33 -16.15 -2.60
CA VAL A 737 -21.04 -17.43 -2.80
C VAL A 737 -22.29 -17.46 -1.89
N ARG A 738 -23.49 -17.42 -2.53
CA ARG A 738 -24.88 -17.73 -2.06
C ARG A 738 -25.42 -16.92 -0.83
N TYR A 739 -26.39 -16.00 -0.86
CA TYR A 739 -27.49 -15.56 -1.77
C TYR A 739 -27.78 -14.04 -1.51
N PRO A 740 -28.54 -13.31 -2.36
CA PRO A 740 -28.15 -12.03 -2.92
C PRO A 740 -28.16 -10.87 -1.91
N THR A 741 -26.96 -10.45 -1.55
CA THR A 741 -26.64 -9.22 -0.86
C THR A 741 -26.52 -8.06 -1.85
N ARG A 742 -27.25 -6.95 -1.68
CA ARG A 742 -26.95 -5.67 -2.40
C ARG A 742 -27.24 -4.46 -1.54
N ARG A 743 -26.23 -3.89 -0.86
CA ARG A 743 -26.30 -2.54 -0.29
C ARG A 743 -26.34 -1.51 -1.41
N VAL A 744 -27.21 -0.50 -1.26
CA VAL A 744 -27.50 0.55 -2.23
C VAL A 744 -27.31 1.90 -1.57
N HIS A 745 -26.90 2.90 -2.34
CA HIS A 745 -26.36 4.16 -1.88
C HIS A 745 -27.00 5.31 -2.68
N TYR A 746 -27.68 6.26 -2.02
CA TYR A 746 -28.36 7.42 -2.65
C TYR A 746 -28.10 8.73 -1.88
N ARG A 747 -28.13 9.87 -2.60
CA ARG A 747 -28.00 11.21 -2.03
C ARG A 747 -28.48 12.35 -2.92
N VAL A 748 -29.21 13.27 -2.29
CA VAL A 748 -29.80 14.50 -2.83
C VAL A 748 -29.29 15.70 -2.01
N LEU A 749 -29.06 16.87 -2.64
CA LEU A 749 -28.63 18.12 -1.98
C LEU A 749 -29.55 19.30 -2.37
N CYS A 750 -29.85 20.13 -1.37
CA CYS A 750 -30.62 21.38 -1.43
C CYS A 750 -29.65 22.56 -1.14
N GLN A 751 -29.89 23.70 -1.80
CA GLN A 751 -28.96 24.82 -2.00
C GLN A 751 -28.85 25.79 -0.81
N GLU A 752 -27.66 26.40 -0.61
CA GLU A 752 -27.40 27.53 0.30
C GLU A 752 -27.42 28.87 -0.46
N ARG A 753 -27.86 29.95 0.20
CA ARG A 753 -28.01 31.31 -0.37
C ARG A 753 -26.98 32.24 0.30
N ALA A 754 -26.27 33.03 -0.51
CA ALA A 754 -25.59 34.25 -0.09
C ALA A 754 -26.12 35.43 -0.93
N VAL A 755 -26.49 36.55 -0.30
CA VAL A 755 -26.83 37.83 -0.97
C VAL A 755 -26.36 39.02 -0.10
N VAL A 756 -25.38 39.77 -0.61
CA VAL A 756 -25.24 41.25 -0.80
C VAL A 756 -26.15 42.17 0.06
N GLY A 757 -25.77 43.29 0.70
CA GLY A 757 -24.59 44.18 0.80
C GLY A 757 -25.07 45.62 1.13
N TRP A 758 -24.35 46.47 1.88
CA TRP A 758 -24.54 47.96 1.96
C TRP A 758 -23.27 48.70 2.46
N HIS A 759 -23.06 49.95 2.00
CA HIS A 759 -21.84 50.78 2.04
C HIS A 759 -21.68 51.76 3.25
N SER A 760 -20.41 52.02 3.58
CA SER A 760 -19.69 53.23 4.08
C SER A 760 -20.15 54.04 5.31
N HIS A 761 -19.26 54.22 6.29
CA HIS A 761 -18.56 55.49 6.57
C HIS A 761 -17.40 55.31 7.58
N TYR A 762 -16.31 56.06 7.33
CA TYR A 762 -15.10 56.25 8.15
C TYR A 762 -15.39 56.70 9.60
N ASP A 763 -14.58 56.31 10.60
CA ASP A 763 -13.59 57.21 11.26
C ASP A 763 -12.68 56.49 12.29
N GLU A 764 -11.59 57.17 12.64
CA GLU A 764 -10.35 56.77 13.30
C GLU A 764 -10.39 56.38 14.81
N SER A 765 -9.46 55.47 15.16
CA SER A 765 -8.55 55.56 16.33
C SER A 765 -8.87 54.93 17.71
N TRP A 766 -7.79 54.33 18.24
CA TRP A 766 -7.37 54.08 19.63
C TRP A 766 -8.04 53.04 20.56
N GLU A 767 -7.11 52.35 21.22
CA GLU A 767 -7.12 51.73 22.55
C GLU A 767 -7.61 50.28 22.76
N LYS A 768 -6.60 49.47 23.15
CA LYS A 768 -6.69 48.16 23.77
C LYS A 768 -7.48 48.25 25.08
N VAL A 769 -8.59 47.54 25.16
CA VAL A 769 -9.18 47.09 26.43
C VAL A 769 -9.22 45.57 26.43
N THR A 770 -8.29 44.99 27.16
CA THR A 770 -8.30 43.59 27.60
C THR A 770 -9.42 43.38 28.62
N CYS A 771 -10.41 42.53 28.28
CA CYS A 771 -11.34 41.97 29.25
C CYS A 771 -11.00 40.49 29.49
N VAL A 772 -10.46 40.24 30.67
CA VAL A 772 -10.25 38.93 31.30
C VAL A 772 -11.55 38.51 31.99
N TRP A 773 -12.01 37.28 31.78
CA TRP A 773 -13.05 36.68 32.62
C TRP A 773 -12.47 35.45 33.34
N GLU A 774 -12.09 35.66 34.61
CA GLU A 774 -11.85 34.61 35.60
C GLU A 774 -13.17 34.26 36.30
N CYS A 775 -13.44 32.96 36.49
CA CYS A 775 -14.56 32.49 37.30
C CYS A 775 -14.03 31.76 38.53
N HIS A 776 -14.14 32.41 39.69
CA HIS A 776 -13.82 31.87 41.02
C HIS A 776 -14.94 30.94 41.53
N TRP A 777 -14.59 29.73 41.98
CA TRP A 777 -15.43 28.92 42.87
C TRP A 777 -14.89 28.98 44.30
N ARG A 778 -15.70 29.54 45.22
CA ARG A 778 -15.47 29.49 46.68
C ARG A 778 -16.13 28.22 47.23
N LEU A 779 -15.35 27.37 47.88
CA LEU A 779 -15.83 26.26 48.72
C LEU A 779 -15.75 26.66 50.20
N GLY A 780 -16.90 26.77 50.86
CA GLY A 780 -17.02 26.87 52.30
C GLY A 780 -16.98 25.49 52.96
N LYS A 781 -16.15 25.35 53.99
CA LYS A 781 -15.97 24.14 54.81
C LYS A 781 -17.23 23.80 55.62
N PHE A 782 -17.57 22.51 55.72
CA PHE A 782 -18.12 21.92 56.93
C PHE A 782 -17.60 20.49 57.12
N SER A 783 -17.17 20.20 58.34
CA SER A 783 -16.59 18.96 58.86
C SER A 783 -17.65 18.16 59.63
N GLY A 784 -17.57 16.83 59.61
CA GLY A 784 -18.19 15.99 60.66
C GLY A 784 -18.83 14.68 60.20
N THR A 785 -18.03 13.61 60.27
CA THR A 785 -18.34 12.21 60.63
C THR A 785 -19.80 11.71 60.79
N SER A 786 -20.06 10.54 60.19
CA SER A 786 -20.66 9.32 60.81
C SER A 786 -21.87 8.69 60.09
N GLU A 787 -21.68 7.42 59.71
CA GLU A 787 -22.62 6.29 59.76
C GLU A 787 -23.85 6.14 58.81
N ARG A 788 -23.82 4.99 58.12
CA ARG A 788 -24.88 3.98 57.89
C ARG A 788 -25.90 4.14 56.75
N VAL A 789 -26.27 2.95 56.24
CA VAL A 789 -27.41 2.57 55.37
C VAL A 789 -27.12 2.78 53.88
N GLN A 790 -26.73 1.81 53.03
CA GLN A 790 -27.07 0.40 52.83
C GLN A 790 -28.56 0.09 52.64
N HIS A 791 -28.90 -0.40 51.44
CA HIS A 791 -30.19 -0.90 50.94
C HIS A 791 -31.17 0.12 50.33
N CYS A 792 -31.09 0.26 49.00
CA CYS A 792 -32.15 -0.26 48.15
C CYS A 792 -31.59 -0.65 46.78
N TRP A 793 -31.42 -1.96 46.58
CA TRP A 793 -31.25 -2.58 45.28
C TRP A 793 -32.60 -2.59 44.56
N SER A 794 -32.61 -2.20 43.29
CA SER A 794 -33.11 -3.02 42.15
C SER A 794 -33.74 -2.15 41.03
N HIS A 795 -33.32 -2.44 39.79
CA HIS A 795 -33.76 -1.89 38.49
C HIS A 795 -33.33 -0.42 38.28
N TRP A 796 -32.38 -0.08 37.40
CA TRP A 796 -32.42 -0.20 35.93
C TRP A 796 -31.00 -0.36 35.37
N LYS A 797 -30.80 -1.30 34.42
CA LYS A 797 -29.59 -1.43 33.61
C LYS A 797 -29.90 -1.04 32.16
N LEU A 798 -28.89 -0.46 31.52
CA LEU A 798 -28.70 -0.23 30.07
C LEU A 798 -29.34 1.04 29.49
N TRP A 799 -28.57 2.13 29.47
CA TRP A 799 -28.07 2.80 28.25
C TRP A 799 -27.22 4.01 28.67
N ALA A 800 -25.91 3.94 28.46
CA ALA A 800 -25.02 5.09 28.64
C ALA A 800 -23.79 4.95 27.73
N VAL A 801 -23.84 5.55 26.54
CA VAL A 801 -22.72 6.29 25.95
C VAL A 801 -23.31 7.45 25.12
N GLY A 802 -23.55 8.59 25.79
CA GLY A 802 -23.65 9.90 25.13
C GLY A 802 -22.22 10.43 24.89
N ARG A 803 -21.93 10.91 23.67
CA ARG A 803 -21.72 12.33 23.27
C ARG A 803 -20.62 13.03 24.09
N TRP A 804 -19.68 13.77 23.49
CA TRP A 804 -19.92 15.07 22.86
C TRP A 804 -18.98 15.39 21.67
N ILE A 805 -19.60 15.95 20.63
CA ILE A 805 -19.06 16.93 19.66
C ILE A 805 -19.43 18.33 20.21
N TRP A 806 -18.68 19.40 19.90
CA TRP A 806 -19.18 20.68 19.32
C TRP A 806 -18.08 21.77 19.12
N TYR A 807 -17.94 22.22 17.84
CA TYR A 807 -17.60 23.55 17.21
C TYR A 807 -16.30 24.35 17.56
N SER A 808 -15.64 25.15 16.69
CA SER A 808 -16.10 26.25 15.82
C SER A 808 -15.12 26.73 14.69
N TYR A 809 -15.72 27.45 13.73
CA TYR A 809 -15.36 28.38 12.62
C TYR A 809 -14.01 29.11 12.49
N TYR A 810 -13.67 29.53 11.24
CA TYR A 810 -13.46 30.94 10.83
C TYR A 810 -13.64 31.17 9.32
N ALA A 811 -14.24 32.32 8.97
CA ALA A 811 -14.18 32.99 7.68
C ALA A 811 -13.45 34.33 7.88
N VAL A 812 -12.77 34.82 6.83
CA VAL A 812 -12.63 36.26 6.58
C VAL A 812 -12.87 36.49 5.09
N SER A 813 -13.86 37.32 4.80
CA SER A 813 -14.10 37.99 3.52
C SER A 813 -13.35 39.31 3.49
N ASP A 814 -12.72 39.66 2.36
CA ASP A 814 -12.47 41.06 2.01
C ASP A 814 -13.78 41.70 1.54
N ALA A 815 -14.27 42.63 2.36
CA ALA A 815 -14.54 44.01 1.95
C ALA A 815 -13.89 44.92 2.99
#